data_AF-A0A6I9W9X4-F1
#
_entry.id   AF-A0A6I9W9X4-F1
#
_cell.length_a   1.000
_cell.length_b   1.000
_cell.length_c   1.000
_cell.angle_alpha   90.00
_cell.angle_beta   90.00
_cell.angle_gamma   90.00
#
_symmetry.space_group_name_H-M   'P 1'
#
loop_
_entity.id
_entity.type
_entity.pdbx_description
1 polymer ?
#
loop_
_entity_poly.entity_id
_entity_poly.type
_entity_poly.pdbx_seq_one_letter_code
_entity_poly.pdbx_strand_id
1 'polypeptide(L)'
;MHSMKRRSSSNPVRISAIEREDKSLPRTDQRKTQTVNSKKSIVETSHIPRSRFRSFSNDRAGSLGRKSYLKTTTGRTQLSTTPITPRLTKFTTNLVSTASLSRSHSPLSIGRSPSGDRASGVSAKGPKKDTRPLNDKDYRIVLLNKIDDFFSILSVKSNQLPMLNSNGSLKPITSKMFVEVSGFLLRFFFNIKHDLTTTNYIEELPKYAKKLHYPGVMTKSWLRTVSAMHSWPYVLGWIGWLVEVCQVREIAFDTYKLETLPFIGTEQETQRYNLEFQTLLKCYKAWNDEKHDEEAELLEEYLQNISVQQGVTDDDIIQAREELKKEEVKLQMLKEESQKVDKKVEQLQQKLAFLHARETEQLNDIETMENCIKTFSAETNQLNTEYKTLDEQIRIGNVQLEQLRSTVKNQAISKRQKEDIIKECTERQNYMHQFDEHLKDYEKKTYTLDMQLTSLSNNLNKAILAYNKEVFMHTDNDIINFDELKLPEKGLLEPQIMDVMKEKTSLIIKIKEILTKKLNEIESLICSETVKLEKLQEKVKFLLDGHNALKDEISHIDEMKENMKKEKVKFTKQIEDLRNEIKEMQNMMPDIKAIDLEIEEAQDKLDAVIRRKTYLEQTAKRFFEEFYKSVGYHREELYKILTRDRTK
;
A
#
# COMPACT_ATOMS: atom_id res chain seq x y z
N MET A 1 -55.45 22.02 20.66
CA MET A 1 -56.74 21.62 20.03
C MET A 1 -56.55 20.26 19.38
N HIS A 2 -57.56 19.37 19.40
CA HIS A 2 -57.66 18.13 18.59
C HIS A 2 -56.57 17.03 18.78
N SER A 3 -56.88 15.71 18.73
CA SER A 3 -58.19 15.03 18.78
C SER A 3 -58.05 13.52 19.05
N MET A 4 -58.82 12.95 20.00
CA MET A 4 -59.30 11.54 20.02
C MET A 4 -58.23 10.40 20.14
N LYS A 5 -58.53 9.14 20.54
CA LYS A 5 -59.75 8.46 21.07
C LYS A 5 -59.34 7.16 21.83
N ARG A 6 -60.16 6.74 22.82
CA ARG A 6 -60.72 5.37 23.09
C ARG A 6 -59.89 4.08 22.78
N ARG A 7 -60.00 2.96 23.53
CA ARG A 7 -60.60 2.58 24.85
C ARG A 7 -60.39 1.06 25.06
N SER A 8 -60.35 0.57 26.31
CA SER A 8 -60.61 -0.84 26.71
C SER A 8 -59.61 -1.91 26.20
N SER A 9 -59.46 -3.12 26.75
CA SER A 9 -59.65 -3.75 28.09
C SER A 9 -58.93 -5.13 28.05
N SER A 10 -58.87 -6.06 29.02
CA SER A 10 -59.65 -6.36 30.23
C SER A 10 -58.79 -7.11 31.30
N ASN A 11 -59.34 -7.33 32.50
CA ASN A 11 -58.92 -8.36 33.48
C ASN A 11 -59.83 -9.63 33.29
N PRO A 12 -59.62 -10.83 33.93
CA PRO A 12 -59.17 -11.02 35.32
C PRO A 12 -58.26 -12.25 35.67
N VAL A 13 -57.62 -12.17 36.85
CA VAL A 13 -57.55 -13.15 37.97
C VAL A 13 -57.83 -14.65 37.64
N ARG A 14 -56.88 -15.62 37.72
CA ARG A 14 -56.12 -16.28 38.85
C ARG A 14 -56.79 -17.57 39.38
N ILE A 15 -56.00 -18.53 39.91
CA ILE A 15 -56.38 -19.77 40.65
C ILE A 15 -56.84 -20.96 39.73
N SER A 16 -56.61 -22.26 40.04
CA SER A 16 -55.35 -23.02 40.23
C SER A 16 -55.58 -24.55 40.37
N ALA A 17 -54.56 -25.36 40.01
CA ALA A 17 -54.23 -26.71 40.50
C ALA A 17 -55.02 -27.97 40.02
N ILE A 18 -54.30 -29.12 40.02
CA ILE A 18 -54.77 -30.54 40.18
C ILE A 18 -55.57 -31.13 38.98
N GLU A 19 -55.34 -32.35 38.45
CA GLU A 19 -54.45 -33.49 38.81
C GLU A 19 -54.15 -34.45 37.61
N ARG A 20 -53.31 -35.48 37.84
CA ARG A 20 -53.18 -36.80 37.15
C ARG A 20 -52.69 -36.90 35.68
N GLU A 21 -51.41 -37.28 35.58
CA GLU A 21 -50.91 -38.60 35.13
C GLU A 21 -51.40 -39.33 33.84
N ASP A 22 -50.38 -39.91 33.20
CA ASP A 22 -50.30 -41.16 32.44
C ASP A 22 -50.88 -41.36 31.00
N LYS A 23 -49.91 -41.34 30.08
CA LYS A 23 -49.53 -42.45 29.16
C LYS A 23 -50.68 -43.27 28.54
N SER A 24 -50.88 -43.13 27.23
CA SER A 24 -50.45 -44.20 26.28
C SER A 24 -50.64 -43.86 24.80
N LEU A 25 -49.81 -44.50 23.97
CA LEU A 25 -49.93 -44.68 22.51
C LEU A 25 -50.75 -46.00 22.26
N PRO A 26 -51.25 -46.37 21.06
CA PRO A 26 -50.66 -46.03 19.74
C PRO A 26 -51.60 -45.93 18.48
N ARG A 27 -51.28 -44.96 17.62
CA ARG A 27 -50.92 -45.12 16.18
C ARG A 27 -51.70 -46.11 15.27
N THR A 28 -52.18 -45.59 14.15
CA THR A 28 -52.27 -46.32 12.87
C THR A 28 -51.58 -45.53 11.75
N ASP A 29 -50.49 -46.06 11.19
CA ASP A 29 -49.84 -45.53 9.98
C ASP A 29 -50.38 -46.25 8.73
N GLN A 30 -50.60 -45.53 7.63
CA GLN A 30 -50.15 -46.00 6.31
C GLN A 30 -49.50 -44.86 5.52
N ARG A 31 -48.46 -45.20 4.75
CA ARG A 31 -47.61 -44.27 4.01
C ARG A 31 -48.00 -44.21 2.53
N LYS A 32 -47.72 -43.08 1.89
CA LYS A 32 -46.93 -43.10 0.65
C LYS A 32 -45.95 -41.93 0.59
N THR A 33 -44.90 -42.09 -0.21
CA THR A 33 -43.78 -41.16 -0.41
C THR A 33 -44.13 -40.11 -1.51
N GLN A 34 -43.38 -39.04 -1.79
CA GLN A 34 -41.97 -38.71 -1.49
C GLN A 34 -41.69 -37.19 -1.65
N THR A 35 -40.74 -36.64 -0.88
CA THR A 35 -39.84 -35.48 -1.19
C THR A 35 -40.34 -34.05 -1.57
N VAL A 36 -39.72 -33.08 -0.88
CA VAL A 36 -39.28 -31.72 -1.34
C VAL A 36 -40.29 -30.53 -1.34
N ASN A 37 -40.05 -29.66 -0.34
CA ASN A 37 -40.05 -28.18 -0.28
C ASN A 37 -41.28 -27.34 -0.72
N SER A 38 -41.55 -26.28 0.04
CA SER A 38 -42.78 -25.47 -0.02
C SER A 38 -42.57 -24.01 -0.46
N LYS A 39 -43.45 -23.56 -1.37
CA LYS A 39 -44.16 -22.24 -1.46
C LYS A 39 -43.38 -20.94 -1.14
N LYS A 40 -43.27 -19.92 -2.01
CA LYS A 40 -44.32 -19.04 -2.61
C LYS A 40 -45.19 -18.28 -1.58
N SER A 41 -45.51 -16.97 -1.70
CA SER A 41 -45.03 -15.90 -2.61
C SER A 41 -45.68 -14.52 -2.33
N ILE A 42 -44.88 -13.43 -2.40
CA ILE A 42 -45.23 -12.03 -2.82
C ILE A 42 -46.13 -11.15 -1.91
N VAL A 43 -45.84 -9.83 -1.93
CA VAL A 43 -46.50 -8.61 -1.38
C VAL A 43 -45.68 -7.90 -0.30
N GLU A 44 -45.53 -6.56 -0.28
CA GLU A 44 -44.99 -5.59 -1.29
C GLU A 44 -44.81 -4.17 -0.67
N THR A 45 -44.00 -3.30 -1.30
CA THR A 45 -43.60 -1.92 -0.90
C THR A 45 -42.80 -1.82 0.42
N SER A 46 -41.77 -0.98 0.62
CA SER A 46 -40.87 -0.16 -0.24
C SER A 46 -39.61 0.19 0.61
N HIS A 47 -38.60 1.01 0.29
CA HIS A 47 -38.25 1.93 -0.83
C HIS A 47 -36.69 2.06 -0.88
N ILE A 48 -36.10 2.66 -1.92
CA ILE A 48 -34.65 2.97 -2.02
C ILE A 48 -34.42 4.32 -2.75
N PRO A 49 -33.20 4.90 -2.72
CA PRO A 49 -32.29 4.69 -3.86
C PRO A 49 -30.80 4.47 -3.50
N ARG A 50 -30.12 3.58 -4.25
CA ARG A 50 -28.64 3.50 -4.36
C ARG A 50 -28.20 3.96 -5.76
N SER A 51 -26.95 4.44 -5.88
CA SER A 51 -26.35 4.78 -7.18
C SER A 51 -26.01 3.53 -8.01
N ARG A 52 -25.82 3.73 -9.32
CA ARG A 52 -25.67 2.68 -10.33
C ARG A 52 -24.24 2.12 -10.43
N PHE A 53 -24.16 0.82 -10.66
CA PHE A 53 -23.23 0.25 -11.64
C PHE A 53 -24.01 -0.62 -12.62
N ARG A 54 -23.59 -0.65 -13.89
CA ARG A 54 -24.00 -1.65 -14.89
C ARG A 54 -22.88 -1.83 -15.91
N SER A 55 -22.87 -2.98 -16.57
CA SER A 55 -21.66 -3.54 -17.21
C SER A 55 -21.93 -4.03 -18.64
N PHE A 56 -20.84 -4.35 -19.34
CA PHE A 56 -20.75 -5.14 -20.59
C PHE A 56 -21.22 -4.51 -21.90
N SER A 57 -20.32 -4.53 -22.90
CA SER A 57 -20.45 -5.43 -24.06
C SER A 57 -19.09 -5.65 -24.75
N ASN A 58 -19.05 -6.59 -25.70
CA ASN A 58 -17.90 -6.91 -26.57
C ASN A 58 -17.60 -5.71 -27.55
N ASP A 59 -16.56 -5.67 -28.40
CA ASP A 59 -15.88 -6.79 -29.08
C ASP A 59 -14.51 -6.43 -29.74
N ARG A 60 -13.72 -7.49 -30.03
CA ARG A 60 -12.78 -7.68 -31.16
C ARG A 60 -11.50 -6.82 -31.37
N ALA A 61 -10.37 -7.54 -31.47
CA ALA A 61 -9.08 -7.23 -32.14
C ALA A 61 -8.17 -6.09 -31.58
N GLY A 62 -6.84 -6.14 -31.71
CA GLY A 62 -5.96 -7.23 -32.17
C GLY A 62 -4.51 -6.80 -32.50
N SER A 63 -3.54 -7.74 -32.49
CA SER A 63 -2.09 -7.61 -32.81
C SER A 63 -1.22 -7.03 -31.67
N LEU A 64 -0.15 -7.67 -31.14
CA LEU A 64 1.09 -8.18 -31.77
C LEU A 64 1.85 -7.07 -32.53
N GLY A 65 3.11 -6.67 -32.23
CA GLY A 65 4.08 -7.11 -31.21
C GLY A 65 5.32 -7.78 -31.82
N ARG A 66 6.52 -7.15 -31.77
CA ARG A 66 7.81 -7.79 -32.08
C ARG A 66 9.07 -7.06 -31.56
N LYS A 67 10.18 -7.79 -31.55
CA LYS A 67 11.56 -7.37 -31.19
C LYS A 67 12.40 -7.19 -32.47
N SER A 68 13.45 -6.37 -32.46
CA SER A 68 14.78 -6.71 -33.06
C SER A 68 15.87 -5.66 -32.77
N TYR A 69 17.14 -6.11 -32.81
CA TYR A 69 18.35 -5.28 -32.89
C TYR A 69 18.83 -5.25 -34.36
N LEU A 70 19.53 -4.19 -34.81
CA LEU A 70 20.93 -4.25 -35.34
C LEU A 70 21.38 -3.01 -36.17
N LYS A 71 22.60 -2.54 -35.85
CA LYS A 71 23.70 -2.01 -36.71
C LYS A 71 23.45 -1.07 -37.92
N THR A 72 23.95 0.17 -37.74
CA THR A 72 24.93 0.91 -38.60
C THR A 72 24.84 0.90 -40.14
N THR A 73 24.78 2.10 -40.76
CA THR A 73 25.73 2.56 -41.81
C THR A 73 25.64 4.08 -42.03
N THR A 74 26.52 4.63 -42.88
CA THR A 74 26.89 6.06 -42.98
C THR A 74 26.39 6.73 -44.27
N GLY A 75 25.97 8.02 -44.26
CA GLY A 75 25.95 8.80 -45.51
C GLY A 75 25.13 10.11 -45.59
N ARG A 76 25.85 11.23 -45.79
CA ARG A 76 25.54 12.39 -46.66
C ARG A 76 24.41 13.41 -46.31
N THR A 77 24.88 14.63 -46.03
CA THR A 77 24.43 15.99 -46.46
C THR A 77 23.48 16.08 -47.69
N GLN A 78 22.65 17.12 -47.90
CA GLN A 78 22.56 18.52 -47.38
C GLN A 78 21.08 19.01 -47.32
N LEU A 79 20.81 20.15 -46.64
CA LEU A 79 19.95 21.22 -47.20
C LEU A 79 20.24 22.59 -46.52
N SER A 80 19.73 23.70 -47.07
CA SER A 80 20.09 25.08 -46.67
C SER A 80 18.94 26.07 -46.84
N THR A 81 18.76 26.99 -45.88
CA THR A 81 18.02 28.26 -46.04
C THR A 81 18.51 29.33 -45.05
N THR A 82 18.75 30.53 -45.57
CA THR A 82 18.93 31.83 -44.87
C THR A 82 17.54 32.56 -44.83
N PRO A 83 17.31 33.86 -44.47
CA PRO A 83 18.27 34.98 -44.38
C PRO A 83 18.02 36.19 -43.43
N ILE A 84 18.95 37.16 -43.55
CA ILE A 84 18.78 38.64 -43.46
C ILE A 84 18.79 39.34 -42.08
N THR A 85 19.33 40.57 -42.13
CA THR A 85 19.57 41.52 -41.03
C THR A 85 19.44 42.96 -41.56
N PRO A 86 18.84 43.93 -40.83
CA PRO A 86 18.86 45.34 -41.19
C PRO A 86 20.14 46.06 -40.69
N ARG A 87 20.43 47.26 -41.22
CA ARG A 87 21.73 47.94 -41.06
C ARG A 87 21.58 49.47 -40.95
N LEU A 88 22.04 50.06 -39.84
CA LEU A 88 22.28 51.50 -39.67
C LEU A 88 23.74 51.69 -39.17
N THR A 89 24.64 52.26 -39.97
CA THR A 89 25.09 53.69 -40.02
C THR A 89 26.18 54.04 -39.00
N LYS A 90 27.09 54.94 -39.41
CA LYS A 90 28.36 55.27 -38.74
C LYS A 90 28.21 56.53 -37.89
N PHE A 91 29.19 56.81 -37.01
CA PHE A 91 30.09 57.96 -37.17
C PHE A 91 31.31 57.87 -36.22
N THR A 92 32.47 58.29 -36.71
CA THR A 92 33.68 58.62 -35.94
C THR A 92 34.37 59.81 -36.63
N THR A 93 35.01 60.69 -35.87
CA THR A 93 35.53 61.98 -36.36
C THR A 93 36.97 62.22 -35.92
N ASN A 94 37.88 62.38 -36.89
CA ASN A 94 39.23 62.93 -36.69
C ASN A 94 39.42 64.15 -37.63
N LEU A 95 40.10 65.16 -37.11
CA LEU A 95 40.87 66.20 -37.82
C LEU A 95 42.35 65.99 -37.40
N VAL A 96 43.45 66.40 -38.06
CA VAL A 96 43.79 67.24 -39.24
C VAL A 96 45.27 66.90 -39.59
N SER A 97 45.87 66.98 -40.80
CA SER A 97 45.40 67.22 -42.18
C SER A 97 46.49 66.80 -43.23
N THR A 98 46.26 67.10 -44.52
CA THR A 98 47.20 67.42 -45.64
C THR A 98 48.63 66.82 -45.69
N ALA A 99 49.03 66.00 -46.69
CA ALA A 99 49.47 66.37 -48.07
C ALA A 99 50.97 66.80 -48.18
N SER A 100 51.76 66.64 -49.27
CA SER A 100 51.60 65.99 -50.59
C SER A 100 52.94 65.92 -51.40
N LEU A 101 53.00 65.05 -52.43
CA LEU A 101 53.83 65.10 -53.68
C LEU A 101 55.39 65.08 -53.65
N SER A 102 55.94 63.87 -53.88
CA SER A 102 56.75 63.44 -55.07
C SER A 102 58.06 64.11 -55.58
N ARG A 103 59.05 63.22 -55.85
CA ARG A 103 60.08 63.16 -56.94
C ARG A 103 61.39 63.99 -56.91
N SER A 104 62.52 63.27 -56.75
CA SER A 104 63.64 63.18 -57.73
C SER A 104 64.58 62.00 -57.36
N HIS A 105 64.62 60.89 -58.12
CA HIS A 105 65.54 60.60 -59.25
C HIS A 105 67.03 60.31 -58.89
N SER A 106 67.37 59.04 -58.58
CA SER A 106 68.48 58.24 -59.19
C SER A 106 68.64 56.84 -58.50
N PRO A 107 68.79 55.71 -59.23
CA PRO A 107 68.88 54.36 -58.64
C PRO A 107 70.22 53.61 -58.88
N LEU A 108 70.32 52.38 -58.32
CA LEU A 108 71.41 51.39 -58.37
C LEU A 108 72.57 51.66 -57.36
N SER A 109 73.24 50.64 -56.78
CA SER A 109 73.34 49.23 -57.19
C SER A 109 72.94 48.19 -56.11
N ILE A 110 72.98 46.91 -56.48
CA ILE A 110 72.48 45.73 -55.75
C ILE A 110 73.38 45.33 -54.57
N GLY A 111 72.75 44.94 -53.45
CA GLY A 111 73.38 44.24 -52.32
C GLY A 111 72.32 43.59 -51.42
N ARG A 112 72.17 42.26 -51.46
CA ARG A 112 71.03 41.55 -50.83
C ARG A 112 71.17 41.44 -49.30
N SER A 113 70.29 42.10 -48.56
CA SER A 113 70.03 41.85 -47.13
C SER A 113 68.67 41.18 -46.93
N PRO A 114 68.57 40.02 -46.25
CA PRO A 114 67.29 39.42 -45.87
C PRO A 114 66.80 39.97 -44.52
N SER A 115 65.64 40.63 -44.50
CA SER A 115 64.98 41.08 -43.26
C SER A 115 64.56 39.91 -42.37
N GLY A 116 64.78 40.04 -41.06
CA GLY A 116 64.51 38.99 -40.06
C GLY A 116 63.21 39.14 -39.26
N ASP A 117 62.45 40.23 -39.43
CA ASP A 117 61.25 40.54 -38.64
C ASP A 117 60.02 39.69 -39.03
N ARG A 118 60.05 38.41 -38.66
CA ARG A 118 58.90 37.49 -38.49
C ARG A 118 59.35 36.18 -37.84
N ALA A 119 59.29 36.13 -36.51
CA ALA A 119 59.71 34.95 -35.73
C ALA A 119 58.69 34.46 -34.68
N SER A 120 57.43 34.94 -34.70
CA SER A 120 56.30 34.34 -33.98
C SER A 120 55.77 33.07 -34.66
N GLY A 121 56.66 32.24 -35.20
CA GLY A 121 56.37 31.00 -35.89
C GLY A 121 56.79 29.79 -35.07
N VAL A 122 55.81 29.10 -34.45
CA VAL A 122 56.03 27.79 -33.82
C VAL A 122 56.11 26.73 -34.93
N SER A 123 57.23 26.71 -35.64
CA SER A 123 57.61 25.66 -36.58
C SER A 123 58.67 24.75 -35.97
N ALA A 124 58.77 23.51 -36.47
CA ALA A 124 59.63 22.47 -35.92
C ALA A 124 61.09 22.94 -35.83
N LYS A 125 61.60 23.07 -34.60
CA LYS A 125 62.96 23.55 -34.36
C LYS A 125 63.99 22.49 -34.76
N GLY A 126 64.54 22.64 -35.97
CA GLY A 126 65.92 22.23 -36.22
C GLY A 126 66.85 22.88 -35.19
N PRO A 127 68.08 22.36 -35.00
CA PRO A 127 68.99 22.84 -33.96
C PRO A 127 69.10 24.37 -33.97
N LYS A 128 68.92 24.99 -32.79
CA LYS A 128 69.18 26.43 -32.64
C LYS A 128 70.57 26.71 -33.20
N LYS A 129 70.68 27.62 -34.17
CA LYS A 129 71.99 28.06 -34.64
C LYS A 129 72.66 28.81 -33.48
N ASP A 130 73.93 28.49 -33.24
CA ASP A 130 74.76 29.21 -32.28
C ASP A 130 74.82 30.69 -32.71
N THR A 131 74.48 31.60 -31.80
CA THR A 131 74.42 33.04 -32.08
C THR A 131 75.78 33.72 -31.90
N ARG A 132 76.79 33.00 -31.41
CA ARG A 132 78.13 33.54 -31.17
C ARG A 132 78.95 33.55 -32.47
N PRO A 133 79.75 34.60 -32.73
CA PRO A 133 80.54 34.71 -33.96
C PRO A 133 81.82 33.84 -33.89
N LEU A 134 81.68 32.53 -33.70
CA LEU A 134 82.80 31.59 -33.55
C LEU A 134 83.78 31.60 -34.75
N ASN A 135 83.30 31.99 -35.94
CA ASN A 135 84.14 32.11 -37.14
C ASN A 135 84.94 33.43 -37.21
N ASP A 136 84.57 34.46 -36.43
CA ASP A 136 85.36 35.69 -36.35
C ASP A 136 86.72 35.42 -35.70
N LYS A 137 87.76 36.08 -36.20
CA LYS A 137 89.12 35.95 -35.68
C LYS A 137 89.27 36.64 -34.32
N ASP A 138 88.69 37.83 -34.18
CA ASP A 138 89.01 38.71 -33.05
C ASP A 138 88.20 38.30 -31.81
N TYR A 139 86.92 37.92 -31.99
CA TYR A 139 86.14 37.22 -30.96
C TYR A 139 86.82 35.92 -30.47
N ARG A 140 87.46 35.15 -31.35
CA ARG A 140 88.24 33.95 -30.95
C ARG A 140 89.50 34.29 -30.16
N ILE A 141 90.12 35.46 -30.35
CA ILE A 141 91.26 35.90 -29.53
C ILE A 141 90.77 36.32 -28.15
N VAL A 142 89.71 37.14 -28.08
CA VAL A 142 89.10 37.56 -26.80
C VAL A 142 88.61 36.35 -25.99
N LEU A 143 87.96 35.39 -26.64
CA LEU A 143 87.46 34.18 -25.97
C LEU A 143 88.59 33.25 -25.49
N LEU A 144 89.72 33.18 -26.21
CA LEU A 144 90.90 32.43 -25.78
C LEU A 144 91.53 33.07 -24.54
N ASN A 145 91.79 34.39 -24.58
CA ASN A 145 92.35 35.12 -23.44
C ASN A 145 91.49 34.93 -22.19
N LYS A 146 90.15 35.08 -22.30
CA LYS A 146 89.20 34.86 -21.18
C LYS A 146 89.29 33.45 -20.56
N ILE A 147 89.62 32.43 -21.35
CA ILE A 147 89.80 31.06 -20.86
C ILE A 147 91.17 30.91 -20.17
N ASP A 148 92.23 31.43 -20.79
CA ASP A 148 93.60 31.36 -20.27
C ASP A 148 93.74 32.16 -18.96
N ASP A 149 93.11 33.34 -18.87
CA ASP A 149 92.99 34.17 -17.66
C ASP A 149 92.28 33.41 -16.53
N PHE A 150 91.14 32.76 -16.84
CA PHE A 150 90.36 32.01 -15.87
C PHE A 150 91.15 30.83 -15.29
N PHE A 151 91.85 30.06 -16.13
CA PHE A 151 92.70 28.95 -15.66
C PHE A 151 93.92 29.43 -14.88
N SER A 152 94.49 30.59 -15.22
CA SER A 152 95.58 31.23 -14.47
C SER A 152 95.12 31.62 -13.05
N ILE A 153 93.98 32.30 -12.94
CA ILE A 153 93.36 32.66 -11.65
C ILE A 153 93.02 31.40 -10.83
N LEU A 154 92.46 30.36 -11.48
CA LEU A 154 92.03 29.16 -10.79
C LEU A 154 93.19 28.30 -10.30
N SER A 155 94.30 28.22 -11.03
CA SER A 155 95.52 27.52 -10.58
C SER A 155 96.08 28.16 -9.31
N VAL A 156 96.12 29.50 -9.25
CA VAL A 156 96.50 30.26 -8.04
C VAL A 156 95.51 30.07 -6.89
N LYS A 157 94.20 30.11 -7.14
CA LYS A 157 93.17 29.94 -6.09
C LYS A 157 93.12 28.53 -5.48
N SER A 158 93.46 27.49 -6.23
CA SER A 158 93.12 26.09 -5.87
C SER A 158 94.31 25.15 -5.71
N ASN A 159 95.55 25.63 -5.89
CA ASN A 159 96.79 24.83 -5.86
C ASN A 159 96.76 23.60 -6.79
N GLN A 160 96.01 23.68 -7.89
CA GLN A 160 95.86 22.60 -8.88
C GLN A 160 96.69 22.87 -10.13
N LEU A 161 97.15 21.77 -10.74
CA LEU A 161 98.04 21.75 -11.89
C LEU A 161 97.48 22.62 -13.03
N PRO A 162 98.25 23.55 -13.63
CA PRO A 162 97.76 24.39 -14.70
C PRO A 162 97.36 23.54 -15.91
N MET A 163 96.08 23.63 -16.31
CA MET A 163 95.53 22.97 -17.51
C MET A 163 95.87 23.74 -18.81
N LEU A 164 97.02 24.43 -18.81
CA LEU A 164 97.54 25.29 -19.88
C LEU A 164 98.87 24.71 -20.36
N ASN A 165 99.28 25.02 -21.60
CA ASN A 165 100.60 24.63 -22.08
C ASN A 165 101.69 25.46 -21.36
N SER A 166 102.96 25.08 -21.51
CA SER A 166 104.13 25.80 -20.95
C SER A 166 104.31 27.24 -21.46
N ASN A 167 103.52 27.68 -22.44
CA ASN A 167 103.44 29.06 -22.93
C ASN A 167 102.35 29.90 -22.22
N GLY A 168 101.65 29.33 -21.23
CA GLY A 168 100.54 30.01 -20.52
C GLY A 168 99.21 30.03 -21.27
N SER A 169 99.04 29.26 -22.36
CA SER A 169 97.82 29.26 -23.17
C SER A 169 97.29 27.85 -23.48
N LEU A 170 95.97 27.73 -23.64
CA LEU A 170 95.26 26.56 -24.16
C LEU A 170 95.66 26.23 -25.62
N LYS A 171 96.32 27.16 -26.34
CA LYS A 171 96.74 26.98 -27.73
C LYS A 171 98.25 26.64 -27.84
N PRO A 172 98.65 25.59 -28.61
CA PRO A 172 97.80 24.65 -29.36
C PRO A 172 97.13 23.62 -28.44
N ILE A 173 95.88 23.28 -28.74
CA ILE A 173 95.15 22.27 -27.96
C ILE A 173 95.44 20.85 -28.48
N THR A 174 95.66 19.91 -27.57
CA THR A 174 95.71 18.48 -27.90
C THR A 174 94.40 17.80 -27.51
N SER A 175 94.04 16.67 -28.13
CA SER A 175 92.82 15.94 -27.79
C SER A 175 92.80 15.46 -26.33
N LYS A 176 93.98 15.18 -25.74
CA LYS A 176 94.13 14.87 -24.31
C LYS A 176 93.79 16.10 -23.45
N MET A 177 94.43 17.22 -23.72
CA MET A 177 94.21 18.50 -23.02
C MET A 177 92.75 18.96 -23.10
N PHE A 178 92.09 18.78 -24.25
CA PHE A 178 90.66 19.08 -24.42
C PHE A 178 89.75 18.24 -23.51
N VAL A 179 90.06 16.96 -23.36
CA VAL A 179 89.34 16.04 -22.47
C VAL A 179 89.59 16.38 -21.01
N GLU A 180 90.84 16.66 -20.63
CA GLU A 180 91.23 17.05 -19.27
C GLU A 180 90.56 18.38 -18.87
N VAL A 181 90.65 19.42 -19.71
CA VAL A 181 89.98 20.72 -19.52
C VAL A 181 88.46 20.58 -19.44
N SER A 182 87.84 19.84 -20.37
CA SER A 182 86.37 19.67 -20.38
C SER A 182 85.89 18.86 -19.17
N GLY A 183 86.56 17.76 -18.84
CA GLY A 183 86.24 16.91 -17.70
C GLY A 183 86.44 17.63 -16.38
N PHE A 184 87.51 18.43 -16.26
CA PHE A 184 87.76 19.27 -15.08
C PHE A 184 86.64 20.28 -14.84
N LEU A 185 86.27 21.09 -15.84
CA LEU A 185 85.20 22.09 -15.70
C LEU A 185 83.84 21.43 -15.39
N LEU A 186 83.54 20.29 -16.02
CA LEU A 186 82.33 19.51 -15.74
C LEU A 186 82.30 18.96 -14.31
N ARG A 187 83.45 18.48 -13.79
CA ARG A 187 83.56 17.94 -12.43
C ARG A 187 83.48 19.03 -11.37
N PHE A 188 84.28 20.09 -11.50
CA PHE A 188 84.41 21.16 -10.50
C PHE A 188 83.09 21.91 -10.27
N PHE A 189 82.33 22.21 -11.33
CA PHE A 189 81.16 23.09 -11.24
C PHE A 189 79.81 22.35 -11.21
N PHE A 190 79.72 21.11 -11.71
CA PHE A 190 78.46 20.35 -11.76
C PHE A 190 78.44 19.07 -10.93
N ASN A 191 79.52 18.75 -10.19
CA ASN A 191 79.66 17.52 -9.40
C ASN A 191 79.35 16.23 -10.20
N ILE A 192 79.66 16.23 -11.50
CA ILE A 192 79.44 15.08 -12.39
C ILE A 192 80.45 13.99 -12.02
N LYS A 193 79.98 12.92 -11.36
CA LYS A 193 80.79 11.79 -10.86
C LYS A 193 81.32 10.82 -11.93
N HIS A 194 81.18 11.15 -13.21
CA HIS A 194 81.62 10.30 -14.33
C HIS A 194 82.85 10.92 -14.98
N ASP A 195 83.98 10.21 -14.93
CA ASP A 195 85.22 10.69 -15.53
C ASP A 195 85.16 10.70 -17.06
N LEU A 196 85.55 11.83 -17.63
CA LEU A 196 85.69 12.01 -19.07
C LEU A 196 87.05 11.47 -19.50
N THR A 197 87.07 10.50 -20.41
CA THR A 197 88.29 9.83 -20.89
C THR A 197 88.48 10.02 -22.38
N THR A 198 89.72 9.86 -22.84
CA THR A 198 90.08 9.93 -24.28
C THR A 198 89.37 8.88 -25.13
N THR A 199 88.74 7.86 -24.52
CA THR A 199 87.90 6.87 -25.23
C THR A 199 86.41 7.20 -25.19
N ASN A 200 85.88 7.84 -24.14
CA ASN A 200 84.43 8.09 -24.00
C ASN A 200 83.96 9.49 -24.47
N TYR A 201 84.84 10.49 -24.56
CA TYR A 201 84.42 11.89 -24.71
C TYR A 201 83.57 12.21 -25.95
N ILE A 202 83.78 11.48 -27.06
CA ILE A 202 83.03 11.64 -28.32
C ILE A 202 81.56 11.19 -28.16
N GLU A 203 81.29 10.29 -27.21
CA GLU A 203 79.95 9.79 -26.87
C GLU A 203 79.30 10.61 -25.76
N GLU A 204 80.07 11.01 -24.73
CA GLU A 204 79.55 11.65 -23.52
C GLU A 204 79.40 13.18 -23.63
N LEU A 205 80.32 13.91 -24.28
CA LEU A 205 80.20 15.38 -24.41
C LEU A 205 78.89 15.82 -25.10
N PRO A 206 78.37 15.14 -26.15
CA PRO A 206 77.03 15.42 -26.68
C PRO A 206 75.91 15.26 -25.64
N LYS A 207 76.02 14.32 -24.70
CA LYS A 207 75.04 14.11 -23.62
C LYS A 207 75.13 15.20 -22.56
N TYR A 208 76.35 15.56 -22.14
CA TYR A 208 76.56 16.67 -21.19
C TYR A 208 76.13 18.01 -21.79
N ALA A 209 76.52 18.32 -23.03
CA ALA A 209 76.07 19.51 -23.74
C ALA A 209 74.52 19.59 -23.80
N LYS A 210 73.84 18.48 -24.06
CA LYS A 210 72.36 18.41 -24.02
C LYS A 210 71.79 18.61 -22.61
N LYS A 211 72.36 17.96 -21.58
CA LYS A 211 71.91 18.08 -20.18
C LYS A 211 72.11 19.49 -19.61
N LEU A 212 73.19 20.16 -20.02
CA LEU A 212 73.52 21.53 -19.60
C LEU A 212 72.90 22.61 -20.53
N HIS A 213 72.05 22.22 -21.49
CA HIS A 213 71.39 23.13 -22.43
C HIS A 213 72.33 24.04 -23.24
N TYR A 214 73.52 23.53 -23.58
CA TYR A 214 74.52 24.23 -24.41
C TYR A 214 73.92 24.75 -25.72
N PRO A 215 74.10 26.04 -26.07
CA PRO A 215 73.50 26.62 -27.28
C PRO A 215 74.18 26.19 -28.60
N GLY A 216 75.41 25.67 -28.55
CA GLY A 216 76.16 25.26 -29.73
C GLY A 216 75.93 23.81 -30.16
N VAL A 217 76.27 23.47 -31.41
CA VAL A 217 76.06 22.11 -31.95
C VAL A 217 77.27 21.21 -31.70
N MET A 218 77.10 20.23 -30.81
CA MET A 218 78.11 19.25 -30.42
C MET A 218 78.06 18.01 -31.34
N THR A 219 78.91 17.93 -32.36
CA THR A 219 78.90 16.83 -33.35
C THR A 219 80.10 15.89 -33.20
N LYS A 220 79.88 14.58 -33.44
CA LYS A 220 80.95 13.57 -33.40
C LYS A 220 82.08 13.80 -34.44
N SER A 221 81.86 14.62 -35.47
CA SER A 221 82.88 14.94 -36.50
C SER A 221 83.94 15.91 -36.00
N TRP A 222 83.56 17.07 -35.45
CA TRP A 222 84.55 18.02 -34.92
C TRP A 222 85.19 17.50 -33.63
N LEU A 223 84.46 16.73 -32.81
CA LEU A 223 85.01 16.04 -31.63
C LEU A 223 86.11 15.02 -31.96
N ARG A 224 86.10 14.40 -33.16
CA ARG A 224 87.21 13.53 -33.62
C ARG A 224 88.45 14.31 -34.09
N THR A 225 88.31 15.62 -34.35
CA THR A 225 89.32 16.45 -35.01
C THR A 225 89.57 17.75 -34.24
N VAL A 226 89.55 17.70 -32.91
CA VAL A 226 89.62 18.85 -31.98
C VAL A 226 90.78 19.82 -32.27
N SER A 227 91.95 19.31 -32.65
CA SER A 227 93.14 20.12 -32.99
C SER A 227 93.11 20.73 -34.41
N ALA A 228 92.13 20.38 -35.25
CA ALA A 228 92.05 20.88 -36.62
C ALA A 228 91.47 22.31 -36.69
N MET A 229 91.95 23.10 -37.65
CA MET A 229 91.61 24.53 -37.80
C MET A 229 90.10 24.79 -37.97
N HIS A 230 89.34 23.85 -38.56
CA HIS A 230 87.89 23.94 -38.72
C HIS A 230 87.10 23.55 -37.46
N SER A 231 87.70 22.80 -36.54
CA SER A 231 87.08 22.35 -35.29
C SER A 231 87.37 23.30 -34.12
N TRP A 232 88.54 23.95 -34.14
CA TRP A 232 88.98 24.91 -33.12
C TRP A 232 87.92 25.98 -32.73
N PRO A 233 87.14 26.59 -33.66
CA PRO A 233 86.03 27.48 -33.31
C PRO A 233 85.00 26.88 -32.34
N TYR A 234 84.61 25.62 -32.56
CA TYR A 234 83.59 24.93 -31.76
C TYR A 234 84.15 24.40 -30.44
N VAL A 235 85.42 23.98 -30.45
CA VAL A 235 86.21 23.62 -29.26
C VAL A 235 86.31 24.80 -28.30
N LEU A 236 86.72 25.97 -28.80
CA LEU A 236 86.82 27.20 -28.01
C LEU A 236 85.44 27.68 -27.55
N GLY A 237 84.42 27.59 -28.41
CA GLY A 237 83.04 27.88 -28.06
C GLY A 237 82.47 26.97 -26.96
N TRP A 238 82.92 25.72 -26.85
CA TRP A 238 82.53 24.82 -25.77
C TRP A 238 83.22 25.16 -24.45
N ILE A 239 84.55 25.27 -24.45
CA ILE A 239 85.33 25.56 -23.23
C ILE A 239 85.01 26.95 -22.69
N GLY A 240 84.93 27.97 -23.55
CA GLY A 240 84.59 29.33 -23.14
C GLY A 240 83.18 29.46 -22.57
N TRP A 241 82.22 28.68 -23.08
CA TRP A 241 80.87 28.63 -22.51
C TRP A 241 80.85 27.93 -21.15
N LEU A 242 81.61 26.85 -20.97
CA LEU A 242 81.76 26.24 -19.65
C LEU A 242 82.32 27.27 -18.66
N VAL A 243 83.43 27.94 -18.99
CA VAL A 243 84.04 29.02 -18.17
C VAL A 243 83.04 30.13 -17.84
N GLU A 244 82.17 30.52 -18.77
CA GLU A 244 81.11 31.51 -18.51
C GLU A 244 80.07 31.01 -17.50
N VAL A 245 79.63 29.75 -17.60
CA VAL A 245 78.70 29.16 -16.63
C VAL A 245 79.39 28.94 -15.27
N CYS A 246 80.68 28.66 -15.24
CA CYS A 246 81.50 28.63 -14.02
C CYS A 246 81.47 29.98 -13.29
N GLN A 247 81.75 31.08 -14.01
CA GLN A 247 81.72 32.45 -13.48
C GLN A 247 80.33 32.86 -12.98
N VAL A 248 79.27 32.56 -13.74
CA VAL A 248 77.87 32.83 -13.32
C VAL A 248 77.50 32.02 -12.07
N ARG A 249 77.99 30.78 -11.93
CA ARG A 249 77.75 29.96 -10.75
C ARG A 249 78.44 30.52 -9.51
N GLU A 250 79.67 31.02 -9.60
CA GLU A 250 80.34 31.68 -8.45
C GLU A 250 79.51 32.85 -7.93
N ILE A 251 79.07 33.76 -8.82
CA ILE A 251 78.19 34.90 -8.47
C ILE A 251 76.88 34.43 -7.82
N ALA A 252 76.26 33.36 -8.34
CA ALA A 252 75.03 32.82 -7.78
C ALA A 252 75.22 32.23 -6.37
N PHE A 253 76.33 31.53 -6.11
CA PHE A 253 76.65 31.01 -4.77
C PHE A 253 76.98 32.12 -3.77
N ASP A 254 77.58 33.24 -4.22
CA ASP A 254 77.83 34.38 -3.35
C ASP A 254 76.57 35.20 -3.04
N THR A 255 75.61 35.25 -3.97
CA THR A 255 74.35 36.01 -3.85
C THR A 255 73.28 35.26 -3.05
N TYR A 256 73.09 33.97 -3.32
CA TYR A 256 71.99 33.16 -2.76
C TYR A 256 72.46 32.28 -1.60
N LYS A 257 73.04 32.91 -0.57
CA LYS A 257 73.42 32.24 0.68
C LYS A 257 72.19 31.98 1.54
N LEU A 258 72.25 30.90 2.33
CA LEU A 258 71.13 30.40 3.14
C LEU A 258 70.69 31.37 4.25
N GLU A 259 71.62 32.22 4.70
CA GLU A 259 71.41 33.29 5.68
C GLU A 259 70.74 34.54 5.06
N THR A 260 70.97 34.77 3.76
CA THR A 260 70.54 35.97 3.03
C THR A 260 69.46 35.67 1.99
N LEU A 261 68.65 34.62 2.21
CA LEU A 261 67.55 34.29 1.32
C LEU A 261 66.45 35.38 1.38
N PRO A 262 65.94 35.85 0.22
CA PRO A 262 64.85 36.80 0.19
C PRO A 262 63.51 36.11 0.49
N PHE A 263 62.91 36.43 1.64
CA PHE A 263 61.53 36.07 1.96
C PHE A 263 60.55 37.12 1.43
N ILE A 264 59.28 36.73 1.27
CA ILE A 264 58.21 37.58 0.73
C ILE A 264 57.30 38.02 1.89
N GLY A 265 57.15 39.33 2.08
CA GLY A 265 56.31 39.92 3.12
C GLY A 265 56.64 41.40 3.36
N THR A 266 56.07 41.97 4.42
CA THR A 266 56.60 43.18 5.06
C THR A 266 57.93 42.90 5.75
N GLU A 267 58.67 43.94 6.17
CA GLU A 267 59.95 43.78 6.84
C GLU A 267 59.86 42.92 8.12
N GLN A 268 58.79 43.10 8.92
CA GLN A 268 58.55 42.31 10.13
C GLN A 268 58.23 40.84 9.82
N GLU A 269 57.42 40.58 8.79
CA GLU A 269 57.13 39.21 8.31
C GLU A 269 58.39 38.56 7.74
N THR A 270 59.20 39.28 6.98
CA THR A 270 60.49 38.81 6.44
C THR A 270 61.47 38.45 7.55
N GLN A 271 61.56 39.25 8.62
CA GLN A 271 62.37 38.94 9.81
C GLN A 271 61.84 37.69 10.53
N ARG A 272 60.51 37.59 10.74
CA ARG A 272 59.87 36.44 11.37
C ARG A 272 60.07 35.14 10.58
N TYR A 273 59.82 35.16 9.26
CA TYR A 273 59.99 33.98 8.40
C TYR A 273 61.46 33.55 8.27
N ASN A 274 62.42 34.49 8.31
CA ASN A 274 63.83 34.13 8.37
C ASN A 274 64.15 33.45 9.72
N LEU A 275 63.75 34.04 10.85
CA LEU A 275 63.94 33.43 12.18
C LEU A 275 63.32 32.03 12.27
N GLU A 276 62.06 31.88 11.86
CA GLU A 276 61.34 30.60 11.80
C GLU A 276 62.07 29.58 10.93
N PHE A 277 62.50 29.97 9.72
CA PHE A 277 63.25 29.10 8.81
C PHE A 277 64.61 28.67 9.38
N GLN A 278 65.37 29.59 10.00
CA GLN A 278 66.66 29.24 10.61
C GLN A 278 66.47 28.33 11.82
N THR A 279 65.47 28.58 12.68
CA THR A 279 65.14 27.69 13.81
C THR A 279 64.75 26.30 13.30
N LEU A 280 63.79 26.20 12.39
CA LEU A 280 63.37 24.91 11.83
C LEU A 280 64.52 24.16 11.14
N LEU A 281 65.44 24.88 10.50
CA LEU A 281 66.66 24.30 9.92
C LEU A 281 67.66 23.82 11.00
N LYS A 282 67.77 24.49 12.15
CA LYS A 282 68.56 24.00 13.30
C LYS A 282 67.91 22.76 13.92
N CYS A 283 66.61 22.80 14.22
CA CYS A 283 65.85 21.66 14.73
C CYS A 283 65.94 20.45 13.79
N TYR A 284 65.81 20.66 12.47
CA TYR A 284 65.97 19.58 11.50
C TYR A 284 67.39 19.00 11.47
N LYS A 285 68.45 19.78 11.74
CA LYS A 285 69.81 19.24 11.91
C LYS A 285 69.91 18.40 13.19
N ALA A 286 69.49 18.94 14.33
CA ALA A 286 69.47 18.22 15.61
C ALA A 286 68.69 16.89 15.49
N TRP A 287 67.55 16.90 14.80
CA TRP A 287 66.75 15.71 14.49
C TRP A 287 67.48 14.67 13.62
N ASN A 288 68.20 15.10 12.56
CA ASN A 288 69.03 14.18 11.74
C ASN A 288 70.26 13.65 12.51
N ASP A 289 70.73 14.39 13.52
CA ASP A 289 71.83 14.00 14.41
C ASP A 289 71.32 13.21 15.65
N GLU A 290 70.04 12.82 15.68
CA GLU A 290 69.33 12.11 16.77
C GLU A 290 69.33 12.81 18.15
N LYS A 291 69.47 14.14 18.16
CA LYS A 291 69.59 14.99 19.36
C LYS A 291 68.28 15.68 19.76
N HIS A 292 67.34 14.94 20.32
CA HIS A 292 66.03 15.49 20.69
C HIS A 292 66.06 16.51 21.85
N ASP A 293 67.08 16.48 22.71
CA ASP A 293 67.23 17.49 23.77
C ASP A 293 67.63 18.87 23.18
N GLU A 294 68.61 18.91 22.26
CA GLU A 294 68.97 20.13 21.52
C GLU A 294 67.81 20.61 20.62
N GLU A 295 67.00 19.70 20.06
CA GLU A 295 65.78 20.03 19.31
C GLU A 295 64.74 20.74 20.18
N ALA A 296 64.52 20.27 21.41
CA ALA A 296 63.57 20.86 22.37
C ALA A 296 64.05 22.23 22.89
N GLU A 297 65.33 22.37 23.25
CA GLU A 297 65.91 23.65 23.70
C GLU A 297 65.78 24.73 22.60
N LEU A 298 66.02 24.39 21.34
CA LEU A 298 65.86 25.31 20.20
C LEU A 298 64.42 25.75 19.96
N LEU A 299 63.44 24.88 20.25
CA LEU A 299 62.02 25.22 20.15
C LEU A 299 61.58 26.14 21.29
N GLU A 300 62.04 25.88 22.52
CA GLU A 300 61.75 26.75 23.67
C GLU A 300 62.42 28.13 23.52
N GLU A 301 63.67 28.19 23.02
CA GLU A 301 64.36 29.45 22.67
C GLU A 301 63.54 30.26 21.65
N TYR A 302 62.99 29.60 20.63
CA TYR A 302 62.16 30.24 19.61
C TYR A 302 60.81 30.72 20.15
N LEU A 303 60.13 29.92 20.98
CA LEU A 303 58.88 30.32 21.63
C LEU A 303 59.09 31.51 22.56
N GLN A 304 60.17 31.52 23.36
CA GLN A 304 60.49 32.64 24.24
C GLN A 304 60.83 33.90 23.45
N ASN A 305 61.58 33.79 22.34
CA ASN A 305 61.82 34.91 21.43
C ASN A 305 60.51 35.45 20.81
N ILE A 306 59.54 34.60 20.49
CA ILE A 306 58.21 35.03 20.02
C ILE A 306 57.44 35.76 21.13
N SER A 307 57.41 35.23 22.36
CA SER A 307 56.72 35.87 23.49
C SER A 307 57.27 37.28 23.75
N VAL A 308 58.59 37.43 23.74
CA VAL A 308 59.27 38.74 23.86
C VAL A 308 58.94 39.66 22.68
N GLN A 309 58.91 39.16 21.43
CA GLN A 309 58.51 39.96 20.26
C GLN A 309 57.04 40.40 20.30
N GLN A 310 56.16 39.63 20.94
CA GLN A 310 54.74 39.95 21.11
C GLN A 310 54.46 40.79 22.37
N GLY A 311 55.45 41.00 23.24
CA GLY A 311 55.30 41.74 24.49
C GLY A 311 54.49 41.01 25.56
N VAL A 312 54.44 39.68 25.50
CA VAL A 312 53.75 38.85 26.51
C VAL A 312 54.70 38.59 27.67
N THR A 313 54.27 38.96 28.88
CA THR A 313 55.03 38.79 30.14
C THR A 313 54.59 37.51 30.84
N ASP A 314 55.47 36.91 31.65
CA ASP A 314 55.09 35.80 32.53
C ASP A 314 53.94 36.17 33.49
N ASP A 315 53.90 37.43 33.94
CA ASP A 315 52.80 37.98 34.76
C ASP A 315 51.44 37.92 34.03
N ASP A 316 51.38 38.18 32.72
CA ASP A 316 50.16 38.08 31.92
C ASP A 316 49.67 36.61 31.85
N ILE A 317 50.61 35.68 31.71
CA ILE A 317 50.35 34.23 31.68
C ILE A 317 49.88 33.75 33.07
N ILE A 318 50.46 34.27 34.15
CA ILE A 318 50.04 33.98 35.54
C ILE A 318 48.64 34.54 35.81
N GLN A 319 48.36 35.79 35.43
CA GLN A 319 47.03 36.40 35.58
C GLN A 319 45.96 35.60 34.82
N ALA A 320 46.20 35.24 33.56
CA ALA A 320 45.27 34.44 32.77
C ALA A 320 44.97 33.07 33.41
N ARG A 321 45.99 32.42 34.00
CA ARG A 321 45.83 31.16 34.75
C ARG A 321 45.04 31.34 36.04
N GLU A 322 45.21 32.45 36.76
CA GLU A 322 44.40 32.77 37.93
C GLU A 322 42.94 33.06 37.56
N GLU A 323 42.68 33.82 36.50
CA GLU A 323 41.34 34.15 36.03
C GLU A 323 40.58 32.90 35.59
N LEU A 324 41.21 32.02 34.81
CA LEU A 324 40.67 30.71 34.46
C LEU A 324 40.23 29.93 35.71
N LYS A 325 41.12 29.80 36.71
CA LYS A 325 40.86 29.09 37.96
C LYS A 325 39.73 29.72 38.78
N LYS A 326 39.57 31.06 38.73
CA LYS A 326 38.47 31.78 39.38
C LYS A 326 37.13 31.50 38.69
N GLU A 327 37.10 31.39 37.36
CA GLU A 327 35.88 31.01 36.61
C GLU A 327 35.52 29.52 36.74
N GLU A 328 36.50 28.61 36.78
CA GLU A 328 36.26 27.17 37.01
C GLU A 328 35.50 26.92 38.32
N VAL A 329 35.88 27.61 39.40
CA VAL A 329 35.19 27.51 40.71
C VAL A 329 33.76 28.06 40.64
N LYS A 330 33.54 29.19 39.95
CA LYS A 330 32.19 29.76 39.74
C LYS A 330 31.31 28.79 38.94
N LEU A 331 31.84 28.20 37.87
CA LEU A 331 31.15 27.24 37.02
C LEU A 331 30.72 26.00 37.81
N GLN A 332 31.60 25.48 38.68
CA GLN A 332 31.28 24.34 39.54
C GLN A 332 30.18 24.68 40.57
N MET A 333 30.23 25.85 41.22
CA MET A 333 29.16 26.27 42.14
C MET A 333 27.81 26.43 41.43
N LEU A 334 27.79 27.04 40.25
CA LEU A 334 26.56 27.25 39.46
C LEU A 334 25.98 25.93 38.94
N LYS A 335 26.83 24.96 38.61
CA LYS A 335 26.45 23.58 38.26
C LYS A 335 25.81 22.84 39.45
N GLU A 336 26.35 23.01 40.65
CA GLU A 336 25.75 22.47 41.88
C GLU A 336 24.44 23.16 42.26
N GLU A 337 24.28 24.46 41.95
CA GLU A 337 23.02 25.18 42.10
C GLU A 337 21.95 24.67 41.11
N SER A 338 22.30 24.51 39.82
CA SER A 338 21.42 23.87 38.83
C SER A 338 20.91 22.53 39.34
N GLN A 339 21.80 21.63 39.76
CA GLN A 339 21.41 20.30 40.26
C GLN A 339 20.49 20.34 41.50
N LYS A 340 20.50 21.41 42.30
CA LYS A 340 19.56 21.62 43.42
C LYS A 340 18.21 22.11 42.91
N VAL A 341 18.19 22.97 41.88
CA VAL A 341 16.97 23.40 41.19
C VAL A 341 16.32 22.24 40.43
N ASP A 342 17.09 21.47 39.67
CA ASP A 342 16.61 20.34 38.86
C ASP A 342 15.89 19.29 39.74
N LYS A 343 16.50 18.89 40.86
CA LYS A 343 15.89 17.98 41.85
C LYS A 343 14.60 18.54 42.47
N LYS A 344 14.52 19.88 42.66
CA LYS A 344 13.32 20.54 43.17
C LYS A 344 12.22 20.62 42.12
N VAL A 345 12.58 20.81 40.85
CA VAL A 345 11.64 20.74 39.71
C VAL A 345 11.08 19.33 39.57
N GLU A 346 11.92 18.30 39.65
CA GLU A 346 11.49 16.89 39.62
C GLU A 346 10.49 16.56 40.75
N GLN A 347 10.79 16.96 41.98
CA GLN A 347 9.87 16.80 43.13
C GLN A 347 8.53 17.52 42.92
N LEU A 348 8.53 18.71 42.31
CA LEU A 348 7.32 19.45 41.99
C LEU A 348 6.53 18.81 40.85
N GLN A 349 7.19 18.27 39.83
CA GLN A 349 6.56 17.52 38.73
C GLN A 349 5.90 16.23 39.25
N GLN A 350 6.58 15.46 40.10
CA GLN A 350 6.00 14.28 40.74
C GLN A 350 4.76 14.63 41.58
N LYS A 351 4.82 15.73 42.36
CA LYS A 351 3.67 16.21 43.14
C LYS A 351 2.51 16.70 42.26
N LEU A 352 2.81 17.37 41.14
CA LEU A 352 1.80 17.82 40.17
C LEU A 352 1.12 16.65 39.47
N ALA A 353 1.88 15.62 39.06
CA ALA A 353 1.33 14.40 38.48
C ALA A 353 0.41 13.65 39.47
N PHE A 354 0.81 13.55 40.75
CA PHE A 354 -0.05 12.99 41.81
C PHE A 354 -1.34 13.79 42.01
N LEU A 355 -1.26 15.13 41.99
CA LEU A 355 -2.44 15.99 42.13
C LEU A 355 -3.41 15.85 40.94
N HIS A 356 -2.91 15.81 39.70
CA HIS A 356 -3.76 15.57 38.53
C HIS A 356 -4.37 14.16 38.51
N ALA A 357 -3.63 13.12 38.95
CA ALA A 357 -4.20 11.78 39.08
C ALA A 357 -5.41 11.78 40.04
N ARG A 358 -5.27 12.42 41.21
CA ARG A 358 -6.37 12.58 42.16
C ARG A 358 -7.49 13.49 41.65
N GLU A 359 -7.18 14.51 40.86
CA GLU A 359 -8.18 15.34 40.18
C GLU A 359 -9.01 14.52 39.19
N THR A 360 -8.38 13.66 38.38
CA THR A 360 -9.11 12.77 37.45
C THR A 360 -9.94 11.70 38.16
N GLU A 361 -9.47 11.17 39.29
CA GLU A 361 -10.23 10.28 40.17
C GLU A 361 -11.48 10.99 40.72
N GLN A 362 -11.30 12.19 41.30
CA GLN A 362 -12.40 12.99 41.83
C GLN A 362 -13.41 13.44 40.76
N LEU A 363 -12.98 13.69 39.52
CA LEU A 363 -13.89 14.00 38.40
C LEU A 363 -14.70 12.78 37.96
N ASN A 364 -14.11 11.58 37.92
CA ASN A 364 -14.81 10.33 37.63
C ASN A 364 -15.84 9.98 38.74
N ASP A 365 -15.50 10.21 40.01
CA ASP A 365 -16.41 10.05 41.13
C ASP A 365 -17.60 11.04 41.06
N ILE A 366 -17.35 12.27 40.62
CA ILE A 366 -18.41 13.26 40.35
C ILE A 366 -19.30 12.82 39.18
N GLU A 367 -18.72 12.36 38.06
CA GLU A 367 -19.51 11.90 36.90
C GLU A 367 -20.38 10.68 37.25
N THR A 368 -19.83 9.69 37.96
CA THR A 368 -20.59 8.51 38.39
C THR A 368 -21.69 8.88 39.38
N MET A 369 -21.42 9.77 40.35
CA MET A 369 -22.45 10.25 41.28
C MET A 369 -23.53 11.09 40.57
N GLU A 370 -23.16 11.95 39.62
CA GLU A 370 -24.12 12.67 38.76
C GLU A 370 -25.01 11.70 37.98
N ASN A 371 -24.44 10.63 37.42
CA ASN A 371 -25.17 9.65 36.63
C ASN A 371 -26.14 8.83 37.50
N CYS A 372 -25.76 8.50 38.75
CA CYS A 372 -26.67 7.96 39.76
C CYS A 372 -27.79 8.95 40.15
N ILE A 373 -27.49 10.24 40.27
CA ILE A 373 -28.52 11.28 40.53
C ILE A 373 -29.48 11.38 39.34
N LYS A 374 -28.97 11.30 38.10
CA LYS A 374 -29.80 11.28 36.87
C LYS A 374 -30.73 10.07 36.86
N THR A 375 -30.27 8.86 37.16
CA THR A 375 -31.13 7.66 37.21
C THR A 375 -32.16 7.74 38.33
N PHE A 376 -31.77 8.06 39.57
CA PHE A 376 -32.72 8.22 40.68
C PHE A 376 -33.75 9.33 40.41
N SER A 377 -33.38 10.40 39.72
CA SER A 377 -34.33 11.45 39.31
C SER A 377 -35.33 10.96 38.26
N ALA A 378 -34.91 10.10 37.32
CA ALA A 378 -35.78 9.50 36.33
C ALA A 378 -36.77 8.50 36.98
N GLU A 379 -36.27 7.63 37.86
CA GLU A 379 -37.09 6.70 38.66
C GLU A 379 -38.10 7.45 39.55
N THR A 380 -37.66 8.49 40.25
CA THR A 380 -38.52 9.34 41.09
C THR A 380 -39.60 10.03 40.25
N ASN A 381 -39.26 10.53 39.05
CA ASN A 381 -40.22 11.13 38.14
C ASN A 381 -41.22 10.09 37.61
N GLN A 382 -40.77 8.88 37.24
CA GLN A 382 -41.64 7.79 36.83
C GLN A 382 -42.62 7.43 37.97
N LEU A 383 -42.11 7.15 39.16
CA LEU A 383 -42.93 6.77 40.33
C LEU A 383 -43.93 7.88 40.71
N ASN A 384 -43.55 9.16 40.56
CA ASN A 384 -44.45 10.30 40.75
C ASN A 384 -45.54 10.36 39.67
N THR A 385 -45.26 10.00 38.41
CA THR A 385 -46.31 9.87 37.38
C THR A 385 -47.22 8.68 37.66
N GLU A 386 -46.69 7.52 38.04
CA GLU A 386 -47.48 6.35 38.41
C GLU A 386 -48.39 6.66 39.61
N TYR A 387 -47.86 7.24 40.68
CA TYR A 387 -48.62 7.72 41.84
C TYR A 387 -49.77 8.66 41.44
N LYS A 388 -49.52 9.65 40.58
CA LYS A 388 -50.57 10.56 40.07
C LYS A 388 -51.64 9.83 39.25
N THR A 389 -51.27 8.84 38.44
CA THR A 389 -52.27 8.03 37.72
C THR A 389 -53.06 7.12 38.64
N LEU A 390 -52.49 6.67 39.76
CA LEU A 390 -53.17 5.85 40.75
C LEU A 390 -54.10 6.68 41.64
N ASP A 391 -53.68 7.88 42.06
CA ASP A 391 -54.52 8.82 42.79
C ASP A 391 -55.75 9.25 41.96
N GLU A 392 -55.56 9.58 40.67
CA GLU A 392 -56.69 9.87 39.77
C GLU A 392 -57.62 8.65 39.58
N GLN A 393 -57.07 7.43 39.54
CA GLN A 393 -57.88 6.20 39.53
C GLN A 393 -58.67 6.00 40.83
N ILE A 394 -58.06 6.28 41.99
CA ILE A 394 -58.73 6.25 43.31
C ILE A 394 -59.81 7.33 43.38
N ARG A 395 -59.55 8.54 42.88
CA ARG A 395 -60.52 9.64 42.80
C ARG A 395 -61.72 9.28 41.92
N ILE A 396 -61.47 8.72 40.73
CA ILE A 396 -62.52 8.20 39.84
C ILE A 396 -63.30 7.06 40.51
N GLY A 397 -62.61 6.12 41.15
CA GLY A 397 -63.21 4.99 41.87
C GLY A 397 -64.10 5.44 43.03
N ASN A 398 -63.68 6.45 43.79
CA ASN A 398 -64.46 7.03 44.88
C ASN A 398 -65.73 7.74 44.36
N VAL A 399 -65.62 8.51 43.27
CA VAL A 399 -66.79 9.12 42.61
C VAL A 399 -67.75 8.06 42.09
N GLN A 400 -67.26 6.98 41.48
CA GLN A 400 -68.09 5.85 41.05
C GLN A 400 -68.75 5.13 42.24
N LEU A 401 -68.03 4.96 43.35
CA LEU A 401 -68.54 4.33 44.57
C LEU A 401 -69.62 5.18 45.23
N GLU A 402 -69.50 6.50 45.23
CA GLU A 402 -70.51 7.44 45.73
C GLU A 402 -71.74 7.52 44.80
N GLN A 403 -71.53 7.52 43.48
CA GLN A 403 -72.62 7.35 42.50
C GLN A 403 -73.34 6.00 42.69
N LEU A 404 -72.62 4.91 42.96
CA LEU A 404 -73.22 3.60 43.20
C LEU A 404 -73.95 3.56 44.55
N ARG A 405 -73.40 4.15 45.62
CA ARG A 405 -74.07 4.27 46.92
C ARG A 405 -75.36 5.09 46.85
N SER A 406 -75.35 6.23 46.16
CA SER A 406 -76.55 7.05 45.94
C SER A 406 -77.57 6.32 45.04
N THR A 407 -77.12 5.64 43.99
CA THR A 407 -78.00 4.78 43.17
C THR A 407 -78.64 3.67 44.01
N VAL A 408 -77.89 2.96 44.86
CA VAL A 408 -78.40 1.91 45.74
C VAL A 408 -79.33 2.46 46.83
N LYS A 409 -79.04 3.63 47.39
CA LYS A 409 -79.94 4.31 48.34
C LYS A 409 -81.28 4.70 47.69
N ASN A 410 -81.27 4.97 46.39
CA ASN A 410 -82.43 5.37 45.61
C ASN A 410 -83.09 4.19 44.83
N GLN A 411 -82.68 2.94 45.07
CA GLN A 411 -83.29 1.76 44.43
C GLN A 411 -84.60 1.39 45.13
N ALA A 412 -85.70 1.35 44.37
CA ALA A 412 -87.03 0.97 44.85
C ALA A 412 -87.19 -0.55 45.13
N ILE A 413 -86.15 -1.36 44.91
CA ILE A 413 -86.16 -2.82 45.05
C ILE A 413 -84.97 -3.22 45.93
N SER A 414 -85.23 -3.90 47.05
CA SER A 414 -84.19 -4.35 47.97
C SER A 414 -83.36 -5.52 47.40
N LYS A 415 -82.17 -5.76 47.97
CA LYS A 415 -81.29 -6.88 47.57
C LYS A 415 -82.01 -8.24 47.59
N ARG A 416 -82.85 -8.49 48.61
CA ARG A 416 -83.65 -9.72 48.71
C ARG A 416 -84.67 -9.82 47.57
N GLN A 417 -85.48 -8.79 47.35
CA GLN A 417 -86.45 -8.76 46.24
C GLN A 417 -85.77 -8.90 44.86
N LYS A 418 -84.56 -8.35 44.68
CA LYS A 418 -83.76 -8.59 43.48
C LYS A 418 -83.34 -10.05 43.36
N GLU A 419 -82.94 -10.70 44.46
CA GLU A 419 -82.56 -12.12 44.49
C GLU A 419 -83.77 -13.02 44.22
N ASP A 420 -84.95 -12.68 44.75
CA ASP A 420 -86.22 -13.35 44.47
C ASP A 420 -86.63 -13.21 42.98
N ILE A 421 -86.58 -11.99 42.43
CA ILE A 421 -86.86 -11.73 41.00
C ILE A 421 -85.83 -12.42 40.09
N ILE A 422 -84.54 -12.44 40.47
CA ILE A 422 -83.52 -13.18 39.70
C ILE A 422 -83.79 -14.68 39.77
N LYS A 423 -84.20 -15.22 40.92
CA LYS A 423 -84.57 -16.63 41.07
C LYS A 423 -85.73 -16.97 40.13
N GLU A 424 -86.84 -16.21 40.16
CA GLU A 424 -87.95 -16.37 39.21
C GLU A 424 -87.50 -16.26 37.74
N CYS A 425 -86.65 -15.29 37.41
CA CYS A 425 -86.13 -15.13 36.05
C CYS A 425 -85.25 -16.32 35.64
N THR A 426 -84.42 -16.87 36.52
CA THR A 426 -83.60 -18.06 36.22
C THR A 426 -84.44 -19.33 36.14
N GLU A 427 -85.49 -19.47 36.94
CA GLU A 427 -86.44 -20.59 36.85
C GLU A 427 -87.22 -20.51 35.52
N ARG A 428 -87.71 -19.32 35.16
CA ARG A 428 -88.42 -19.07 33.90
C ARG A 428 -87.49 -19.19 32.68
N GLN A 429 -86.21 -18.82 32.80
CA GLN A 429 -85.22 -18.97 31.72
C GLN A 429 -84.71 -20.40 31.58
N ASN A 430 -84.59 -21.17 32.67
CA ASN A 430 -84.36 -22.62 32.61
C ASN A 430 -85.54 -23.33 31.94
N TYR A 431 -86.78 -22.92 32.26
CA TYR A 431 -87.99 -23.41 31.60
C TYR A 431 -87.97 -23.07 30.10
N MET A 432 -87.64 -21.83 29.71
CA MET A 432 -87.43 -21.47 28.30
C MET A 432 -86.32 -22.31 27.63
N HIS A 433 -85.19 -22.55 28.30
CA HIS A 433 -84.12 -23.38 27.74
C HIS A 433 -84.54 -24.85 27.55
N GLN A 434 -85.42 -25.38 28.40
CA GLN A 434 -86.03 -26.70 28.21
C GLN A 434 -86.93 -26.70 26.96
N PHE A 435 -87.70 -25.63 26.72
CA PHE A 435 -88.44 -25.49 25.45
C PHE A 435 -87.53 -25.31 24.24
N ASP A 436 -86.43 -24.54 24.32
CA ASP A 436 -85.46 -24.40 23.22
C ASP A 436 -84.75 -25.74 22.93
N GLU A 437 -84.50 -26.57 23.94
CA GLU A 437 -83.92 -27.90 23.79
C GLU A 437 -84.94 -28.89 23.18
N HIS A 438 -86.18 -28.90 23.66
CA HIS A 438 -87.28 -29.65 23.03
C HIS A 438 -87.53 -29.20 21.58
N LEU A 439 -87.51 -27.89 21.29
CA LEU A 439 -87.63 -27.35 19.94
C LEU A 439 -86.49 -27.82 19.05
N LYS A 440 -85.23 -27.78 19.51
CA LYS A 440 -84.08 -28.32 18.78
C LYS A 440 -84.20 -29.83 18.54
N ASP A 441 -84.77 -30.59 19.46
CA ASP A 441 -85.02 -32.03 19.27
C ASP A 441 -86.18 -32.30 18.29
N TYR A 442 -87.22 -31.46 18.29
CA TYR A 442 -88.25 -31.48 17.25
C TYR A 442 -87.67 -31.05 15.89
N GLU A 443 -86.81 -30.04 15.80
CA GLU A 443 -86.11 -29.63 14.58
C GLU A 443 -85.21 -30.75 14.03
N LYS A 444 -84.39 -31.41 14.87
CA LYS A 444 -83.63 -32.61 14.50
C LYS A 444 -84.55 -33.72 13.99
N LYS A 445 -85.71 -33.91 14.62
CA LYS A 445 -86.67 -34.95 14.23
C LYS A 445 -87.37 -34.64 12.90
N THR A 446 -87.76 -33.39 12.67
CA THR A 446 -88.26 -32.91 11.37
C THR A 446 -87.18 -33.04 10.30
N TYR A 447 -85.93 -32.62 10.57
CA TYR A 447 -84.82 -32.74 9.62
C TYR A 447 -84.49 -34.20 9.27
N THR A 448 -84.55 -35.12 10.24
CA THR A 448 -84.36 -36.56 9.95
C THR A 448 -85.54 -37.16 9.19
N LEU A 449 -86.77 -36.71 9.43
CA LEU A 449 -87.95 -37.08 8.63
C LEU A 449 -87.88 -36.51 7.20
N ASP A 450 -87.42 -35.27 7.02
CA ASP A 450 -87.21 -34.66 5.69
C ASP A 450 -86.07 -35.34 4.92
N MET A 451 -84.99 -35.73 5.60
CA MET A 451 -83.93 -36.56 5.01
C MET A 451 -84.47 -37.93 4.59
N GLN A 452 -85.32 -38.56 5.40
CA GLN A 452 -85.99 -39.82 5.06
C GLN A 452 -86.94 -39.64 3.88
N LEU A 453 -87.82 -38.63 3.89
CA LEU A 453 -88.76 -38.30 2.82
C LEU A 453 -88.02 -37.99 1.51
N THR A 454 -86.93 -37.24 1.57
CA THR A 454 -86.05 -36.95 0.42
C THR A 454 -85.38 -38.22 -0.10
N SER A 455 -84.94 -39.13 0.77
CA SER A 455 -84.38 -40.43 0.34
C SER A 455 -85.45 -41.33 -0.30
N LEU A 456 -86.66 -41.35 0.26
CA LEU A 456 -87.80 -42.13 -0.24
C LEU A 456 -88.26 -41.59 -1.60
N SER A 457 -88.41 -40.28 -1.72
CA SER A 457 -88.73 -39.58 -2.99
C SER A 457 -87.67 -39.83 -4.06
N ASN A 458 -86.38 -39.77 -3.72
CA ASN A 458 -85.30 -40.10 -4.67
C ASN A 458 -85.34 -41.58 -5.10
N ASN A 459 -85.66 -42.51 -4.20
CA ASN A 459 -85.79 -43.93 -4.53
C ASN A 459 -87.06 -44.22 -5.35
N LEU A 460 -88.17 -43.56 -5.06
CA LEU A 460 -89.41 -43.62 -5.83
C LEU A 460 -89.22 -43.06 -7.25
N ASN A 461 -88.54 -41.91 -7.39
CA ASN A 461 -88.18 -41.35 -8.69
C ASN A 461 -87.27 -42.29 -9.48
N LYS A 462 -86.28 -42.95 -8.85
CA LYS A 462 -85.48 -43.99 -9.52
C LYS A 462 -86.33 -45.18 -9.98
N ALA A 463 -87.28 -45.64 -9.16
CA ALA A 463 -88.18 -46.73 -9.52
C ALA A 463 -89.12 -46.36 -10.67
N ILE A 464 -89.62 -45.12 -10.69
CA ILE A 464 -90.47 -44.58 -11.78
C ILE A 464 -89.67 -44.38 -13.06
N LEU A 465 -88.45 -43.86 -13.00
CA LEU A 465 -87.56 -43.75 -14.17
C LEU A 465 -87.16 -45.14 -14.71
N ALA A 466 -86.94 -46.13 -13.83
CA ALA A 466 -86.74 -47.52 -14.25
C ALA A 466 -88.01 -48.08 -14.92
N TYR A 467 -89.19 -47.94 -14.30
CA TYR A 467 -90.46 -48.38 -14.89
C TYR A 467 -90.74 -47.73 -16.26
N ASN A 468 -90.66 -46.40 -16.34
CA ASN A 468 -90.85 -45.65 -17.59
C ASN A 468 -89.85 -46.08 -18.67
N LYS A 469 -88.60 -46.41 -18.29
CA LYS A 469 -87.60 -46.98 -19.20
C LYS A 469 -87.99 -48.39 -19.68
N GLU A 470 -88.36 -49.31 -18.79
CA GLU A 470 -88.71 -50.67 -19.21
C GLU A 470 -90.00 -50.68 -20.07
N VAL A 471 -90.98 -49.82 -19.78
CA VAL A 471 -92.14 -49.58 -20.65
C VAL A 471 -91.69 -49.06 -22.02
N PHE A 472 -90.80 -48.07 -22.08
CA PHE A 472 -90.27 -47.55 -23.34
C PHE A 472 -89.49 -48.60 -24.16
N MET A 473 -88.76 -49.50 -23.49
CA MET A 473 -87.99 -50.58 -24.15
C MET A 473 -88.86 -51.74 -24.65
N HIS A 474 -90.11 -51.86 -24.20
CA HIS A 474 -90.97 -53.03 -24.45
C HIS A 474 -92.36 -52.70 -25.02
N THR A 475 -92.61 -51.45 -25.43
CA THR A 475 -93.87 -51.04 -26.08
C THR A 475 -93.62 -50.69 -27.54
N ASP A 476 -93.99 -51.59 -28.46
CA ASP A 476 -94.15 -51.24 -29.87
C ASP A 476 -95.45 -50.45 -30.07
N ASN A 477 -95.37 -49.33 -30.81
CA ASN A 477 -96.45 -48.36 -30.96
C ASN A 477 -97.73 -48.89 -31.64
N ASP A 478 -97.67 -50.05 -32.30
CA ASP A 478 -98.78 -50.60 -33.09
C ASP A 478 -99.93 -51.18 -32.24
N ILE A 479 -99.77 -51.26 -30.90
CA ILE A 479 -100.79 -51.81 -29.99
C ILE A 479 -101.11 -50.91 -28.78
N ILE A 480 -100.14 -50.15 -28.24
CA ILE A 480 -100.33 -49.33 -27.03
C ILE A 480 -99.60 -47.98 -27.18
N ASN A 481 -100.26 -46.88 -26.79
CA ASN A 481 -99.63 -45.55 -26.71
C ASN A 481 -98.81 -45.41 -25.41
N PHE A 482 -97.52 -45.08 -25.54
CA PHE A 482 -96.60 -44.87 -24.43
C PHE A 482 -97.09 -43.84 -23.40
N ASP A 483 -97.72 -42.73 -23.83
CA ASP A 483 -98.17 -41.67 -22.92
C ASP A 483 -99.33 -42.12 -21.99
N GLU A 484 -100.13 -43.09 -22.42
CA GLU A 484 -101.19 -43.67 -21.57
C GLU A 484 -100.63 -44.56 -20.46
N LEU A 485 -99.45 -45.17 -20.65
CA LEU A 485 -98.84 -46.05 -19.65
C LEU A 485 -97.76 -45.39 -18.77
N LYS A 486 -97.12 -44.32 -19.27
CA LYS A 486 -96.08 -43.59 -18.53
C LYS A 486 -96.55 -43.12 -17.15
N LEU A 487 -95.73 -43.32 -16.11
CA LEU A 487 -95.95 -42.76 -14.77
C LEU A 487 -95.41 -41.31 -14.69
N PRO A 488 -96.11 -40.40 -13.98
CA PRO A 488 -95.73 -38.99 -13.92
C PRO A 488 -94.42 -38.77 -13.16
N GLU A 489 -93.53 -37.96 -13.73
CA GLU A 489 -92.20 -37.63 -13.19
C GLU A 489 -92.20 -36.38 -12.28
N LYS A 490 -93.38 -35.82 -12.00
CA LYS A 490 -93.63 -34.62 -11.19
C LYS A 490 -94.96 -34.79 -10.45
N GLY A 491 -95.16 -34.06 -9.34
CA GLY A 491 -96.38 -34.16 -8.52
C GLY A 491 -96.45 -35.39 -7.58
N LEU A 492 -95.38 -36.17 -7.45
CA LEU A 492 -95.36 -37.44 -6.70
C LEU A 492 -95.62 -37.34 -5.18
N LEU A 493 -95.71 -36.13 -4.63
CA LEU A 493 -96.04 -35.85 -3.23
C LEU A 493 -97.43 -35.21 -3.06
N GLU A 494 -98.16 -34.98 -4.15
CA GLU A 494 -99.51 -34.43 -4.11
C GLU A 494 -100.52 -35.54 -3.77
N PRO A 495 -101.50 -35.34 -2.87
CA PRO A 495 -102.40 -36.40 -2.41
C PRO A 495 -103.15 -37.16 -3.52
N GLN A 496 -103.38 -36.50 -4.65
CA GLN A 496 -104.08 -37.01 -5.83
C GLN A 496 -103.28 -38.08 -6.59
N ILE A 497 -101.96 -38.20 -6.34
CA ILE A 497 -101.10 -39.19 -7.01
C ILE A 497 -101.57 -40.63 -6.78
N MET A 498 -102.17 -40.91 -5.62
CA MET A 498 -102.67 -42.25 -5.29
C MET A 498 -103.85 -42.67 -6.17
N ASP A 499 -104.62 -41.73 -6.71
CA ASP A 499 -105.73 -42.04 -7.61
C ASP A 499 -105.25 -42.20 -9.06
N VAL A 500 -104.27 -41.38 -9.50
CA VAL A 500 -103.55 -41.59 -10.77
C VAL A 500 -102.84 -42.96 -10.79
N MET A 501 -102.22 -43.36 -9.68
CA MET A 501 -101.59 -44.68 -9.54
C MET A 501 -102.61 -45.82 -9.60
N LYS A 502 -103.82 -45.67 -9.04
CA LYS A 502 -104.92 -46.66 -9.17
C LYS A 502 -105.46 -46.74 -10.61
N GLU A 503 -105.57 -45.61 -11.30
CA GLU A 503 -106.00 -45.56 -12.69
C GLU A 503 -104.98 -46.25 -13.62
N LYS A 504 -103.69 -45.90 -13.51
CA LYS A 504 -102.59 -46.56 -14.22
C LYS A 504 -102.52 -48.06 -13.88
N THR A 505 -102.72 -48.44 -12.61
CA THR A 505 -102.81 -49.86 -12.21
C THR A 505 -104.00 -50.57 -12.87
N SER A 506 -105.15 -49.89 -13.00
CA SER A 506 -106.34 -50.43 -13.66
C SER A 506 -106.18 -50.53 -15.18
N LEU A 507 -105.41 -49.63 -15.82
CA LEU A 507 -104.99 -49.75 -17.22
C LEU A 507 -104.03 -50.93 -17.41
N ILE A 508 -103.02 -51.08 -16.53
CA ILE A 508 -102.10 -52.23 -16.54
C ILE A 508 -102.86 -53.55 -16.31
N ILE A 509 -103.87 -53.59 -15.44
CA ILE A 509 -104.73 -54.78 -15.25
C ILE A 509 -105.53 -55.07 -16.52
N LYS A 510 -106.18 -54.08 -17.15
CA LYS A 510 -106.89 -54.26 -18.43
C LYS A 510 -105.98 -54.75 -19.55
N ILE A 511 -104.77 -54.19 -19.67
CA ILE A 511 -103.77 -54.63 -20.65
C ILE A 511 -103.29 -56.05 -20.31
N LYS A 512 -103.08 -56.37 -19.02
CA LYS A 512 -102.77 -57.73 -18.58
C LYS A 512 -103.92 -58.69 -18.86
N GLU A 513 -105.18 -58.29 -18.77
CA GLU A 513 -106.35 -59.11 -19.17
C GLU A 513 -106.46 -59.30 -20.69
N ILE A 514 -106.08 -58.31 -21.50
CA ILE A 514 -105.98 -58.45 -22.95
C ILE A 514 -104.83 -59.40 -23.32
N LEU A 515 -103.67 -59.24 -22.67
CA LEU A 515 -102.51 -60.11 -22.84
C LEU A 515 -102.74 -61.52 -22.28
N THR A 516 -103.49 -61.71 -21.20
CA THR A 516 -103.87 -63.06 -20.73
C THR A 516 -105.01 -63.65 -21.52
N LYS A 517 -105.86 -62.88 -22.21
CA LYS A 517 -106.75 -63.43 -23.25
C LYS A 517 -105.93 -63.92 -24.44
N LYS A 518 -104.95 -63.15 -24.91
CA LYS A 518 -104.00 -63.56 -25.96
C LYS A 518 -103.15 -64.77 -25.56
N LEU A 519 -102.65 -64.79 -24.32
CA LEU A 519 -101.94 -65.95 -23.77
C LEU A 519 -102.87 -67.14 -23.63
N ASN A 520 -104.10 -67.01 -23.10
CA ASN A 520 -105.04 -68.11 -23.00
C ASN A 520 -105.48 -68.66 -24.37
N GLU A 521 -105.58 -67.82 -25.41
CA GLU A 521 -105.75 -68.27 -26.80
C GLU A 521 -104.57 -69.19 -27.21
N ILE A 522 -103.34 -68.75 -27.01
CA ILE A 522 -102.10 -69.50 -27.31
C ILE A 522 -101.90 -70.72 -26.39
N GLU A 523 -102.29 -70.62 -25.13
CA GLU A 523 -102.13 -71.63 -24.08
C GLU A 523 -103.22 -72.71 -24.18
N SER A 524 -104.41 -72.39 -24.72
CA SER A 524 -105.37 -73.41 -25.17
C SER A 524 -104.83 -74.24 -26.35
N LEU A 525 -104.06 -73.59 -27.23
CA LEU A 525 -103.32 -74.22 -28.32
C LEU A 525 -102.23 -75.16 -27.77
N ILE A 526 -101.41 -74.67 -26.82
CA ILE A 526 -100.36 -75.46 -26.15
C ILE A 526 -100.95 -76.60 -25.30
N CYS A 527 -102.06 -76.39 -24.58
CA CYS A 527 -102.76 -77.44 -23.84
C CYS A 527 -103.30 -78.55 -24.74
N SER A 528 -103.62 -78.24 -26.01
CA SER A 528 -103.96 -79.28 -27.00
C SER A 528 -102.76 -80.17 -27.38
N GLU A 529 -101.53 -79.75 -27.06
CA GLU A 529 -100.29 -80.49 -27.33
C GLU A 529 -99.69 -81.12 -26.08
N THR A 530 -99.72 -80.47 -24.91
CA THR A 530 -99.19 -81.04 -23.66
C THR A 530 -99.96 -82.28 -23.21
N VAL A 531 -101.28 -82.35 -23.45
CA VAL A 531 -102.11 -83.55 -23.22
C VAL A 531 -101.67 -84.76 -24.10
N LYS A 532 -100.90 -84.52 -25.18
CA LYS A 532 -100.26 -85.58 -25.97
C LYS A 532 -98.93 -86.05 -25.38
N LEU A 533 -98.29 -85.23 -24.54
CA LEU A 533 -96.93 -85.40 -24.04
C LEU A 533 -96.88 -85.96 -22.60
N GLU A 534 -97.87 -85.66 -21.76
CA GLU A 534 -98.01 -86.23 -20.40
C GLU A 534 -98.08 -87.77 -20.40
N LYS A 535 -98.51 -88.40 -21.50
CA LYS A 535 -98.57 -89.87 -21.67
C LYS A 535 -97.20 -90.58 -21.69
N LEU A 536 -96.07 -89.87 -21.60
CA LEU A 536 -94.74 -90.46 -21.74
C LEU A 536 -93.75 -90.20 -20.59
N GLN A 537 -94.05 -89.32 -19.62
CA GLN A 537 -93.01 -88.80 -18.70
C GLN A 537 -93.19 -89.13 -17.20
N GLU A 538 -94.02 -90.11 -16.85
CA GLU A 538 -94.19 -90.63 -15.48
C GLU A 538 -92.98 -91.44 -14.94
N LYS A 539 -91.81 -91.39 -15.59
CA LYS A 539 -90.80 -92.47 -15.49
C LYS A 539 -89.41 -92.13 -14.92
N VAL A 540 -89.07 -90.85 -14.69
CA VAL A 540 -87.74 -90.47 -14.15
C VAL A 540 -87.83 -89.29 -13.17
N LYS A 541 -87.57 -89.52 -11.88
CA LYS A 541 -87.54 -88.49 -10.82
C LYS A 541 -86.75 -88.95 -9.59
N PHE A 542 -85.45 -88.65 -9.49
CA PHE A 542 -84.62 -89.02 -8.32
C PHE A 542 -83.31 -88.18 -8.16
N LEU A 543 -83.16 -87.47 -7.01
CA LEU A 543 -81.93 -86.85 -6.42
C LEU A 543 -81.21 -85.71 -7.22
N LEU A 544 -80.30 -84.85 -6.68
CA LEU A 544 -79.34 -84.93 -5.53
C LEU A 544 -78.94 -83.52 -4.93
N ASP A 545 -78.04 -83.46 -3.93
CA ASP A 545 -77.72 -82.34 -3.00
C ASP A 545 -76.41 -81.50 -3.22
N GLY A 546 -76.41 -80.26 -2.67
CA GLY A 546 -75.44 -79.56 -1.76
C GLY A 546 -73.89 -79.48 -1.92
N HIS A 547 -73.25 -78.38 -1.42
CA HIS A 547 -71.86 -78.37 -0.87
C HIS A 547 -71.45 -77.15 0.04
N ASN A 548 -70.14 -77.07 0.43
CA ASN A 548 -69.56 -76.46 1.66
C ASN A 548 -68.58 -75.24 1.48
N ALA A 549 -67.83 -74.87 2.56
CA ALA A 549 -67.01 -73.63 2.72
C ALA A 549 -65.52 -73.85 3.13
N LEU A 550 -64.63 -72.82 3.05
CA LEU A 550 -63.31 -72.60 3.74
C LEU A 550 -62.61 -71.33 3.14
N LYS A 551 -61.83 -70.42 3.78
CA LYS A 551 -61.49 -70.02 5.18
C LYS A 551 -60.23 -70.56 5.91
N ASP A 552 -59.02 -70.06 5.61
CA ASP A 552 -57.92 -69.73 6.59
C ASP A 552 -56.67 -69.07 5.94
N GLU A 553 -56.23 -67.87 6.37
CA GLU A 553 -54.96 -67.26 5.89
C GLU A 553 -54.34 -66.08 6.73
N ILE A 554 -54.94 -65.65 7.85
CA ILE A 554 -54.70 -64.29 8.38
C ILE A 554 -53.52 -64.15 9.39
N SER A 555 -53.07 -65.23 10.04
CA SER A 555 -52.29 -65.13 11.29
C SER A 555 -50.79 -64.82 11.17
N HIS A 556 -50.16 -64.94 9.99
CA HIS A 556 -48.68 -64.93 9.88
C HIS A 556 -48.04 -63.52 9.75
N ILE A 557 -48.83 -62.44 9.62
CA ILE A 557 -48.33 -61.11 9.21
C ILE A 557 -47.88 -60.21 10.38
N ASP A 558 -48.46 -60.33 11.58
CA ASP A 558 -48.25 -59.32 12.64
C ASP A 558 -46.98 -59.52 13.49
N GLU A 559 -46.43 -60.74 13.56
CA GLU A 559 -45.21 -61.01 14.35
C GLU A 559 -43.96 -60.28 13.77
N MET A 560 -43.84 -60.25 12.45
CA MET A 560 -42.73 -59.58 11.74
C MET A 560 -42.72 -58.04 11.93
N LYS A 561 -43.83 -57.47 12.41
CA LYS A 561 -44.07 -56.03 12.59
C LYS A 561 -43.48 -55.46 13.88
N GLU A 562 -43.18 -56.31 14.87
CA GLU A 562 -42.70 -55.88 16.19
C GLU A 562 -41.19 -55.63 16.22
N ASN A 563 -40.38 -56.57 15.72
CA ASN A 563 -38.92 -56.52 15.86
C ASN A 563 -38.29 -55.31 15.16
N MET A 564 -38.80 -54.90 13.99
CA MET A 564 -38.36 -53.67 13.29
C MET A 564 -38.55 -52.37 14.10
N LYS A 565 -39.42 -52.33 15.11
CA LYS A 565 -39.57 -51.13 15.95
C LYS A 565 -38.40 -50.97 16.93
N LYS A 566 -37.83 -52.08 17.41
CA LYS A 566 -36.87 -52.10 18.52
C LYS A 566 -35.47 -51.65 18.10
N GLU A 567 -35.04 -51.99 16.88
CA GLU A 567 -33.78 -51.48 16.33
C GLU A 567 -33.82 -49.98 16.01
N LYS A 568 -34.95 -49.50 15.48
CA LYS A 568 -35.11 -48.07 15.13
C LYS A 568 -34.82 -47.14 16.31
N VAL A 569 -35.19 -47.56 17.53
CA VAL A 569 -34.98 -46.77 18.75
C VAL A 569 -33.51 -46.69 19.17
N LYS A 570 -32.70 -47.74 18.91
CA LYS A 570 -31.25 -47.72 19.21
C LYS A 570 -30.52 -46.69 18.36
N PHE A 571 -30.71 -46.71 17.04
CA PHE A 571 -30.04 -45.79 16.12
C PHE A 571 -30.43 -44.32 16.37
N THR A 572 -31.67 -44.04 16.79
CA THR A 572 -32.07 -42.66 17.15
C THR A 572 -31.39 -42.10 18.40
N LYS A 573 -30.85 -42.94 19.31
CA LYS A 573 -30.00 -42.43 20.42
C LYS A 573 -28.61 -42.05 19.93
N GLN A 574 -27.93 -42.96 19.23
CA GLN A 574 -26.56 -42.74 18.74
C GLN A 574 -26.44 -41.51 17.83
N ILE A 575 -27.48 -41.19 17.06
CA ILE A 575 -27.54 -39.97 16.22
C ILE A 575 -27.62 -38.68 17.05
N GLU A 576 -28.25 -38.72 18.23
CA GLU A 576 -28.40 -37.56 19.10
C GLU A 576 -27.18 -37.36 20.01
N ASP A 577 -26.54 -38.45 20.44
CA ASP A 577 -25.28 -38.42 21.20
C ASP A 577 -24.17 -37.75 20.35
N LEU A 578 -23.97 -38.22 19.11
CA LEU A 578 -23.00 -37.65 18.15
C LEU A 578 -23.30 -36.18 17.77
N ARG A 579 -24.57 -35.75 17.83
CA ARG A 579 -24.95 -34.35 17.59
C ARG A 579 -24.50 -33.41 18.70
N ASN A 580 -24.53 -33.86 19.95
CA ASN A 580 -24.07 -33.06 21.08
C ASN A 580 -22.54 -32.94 21.05
N GLU A 581 -21.83 -34.02 20.71
CA GLU A 581 -20.37 -34.05 20.58
C GLU A 581 -19.86 -33.10 19.47
N ILE A 582 -20.52 -33.09 18.30
CA ILE A 582 -20.26 -32.11 17.22
C ILE A 582 -20.49 -30.67 17.70
N LYS A 583 -21.52 -30.44 18.53
CA LYS A 583 -21.91 -29.12 19.03
C LYS A 583 -20.93 -28.56 20.07
N GLU A 584 -20.28 -29.41 20.87
CA GLU A 584 -19.19 -28.96 21.76
C GLU A 584 -17.93 -28.61 20.99
N MET A 585 -17.52 -29.44 20.01
CA MET A 585 -16.38 -29.10 19.13
C MET A 585 -16.59 -27.78 18.38
N GLN A 586 -17.83 -27.48 17.97
CA GLN A 586 -18.17 -26.24 17.27
C GLN A 586 -18.10 -24.99 18.16
N ASN A 587 -18.16 -25.14 19.50
CA ASN A 587 -18.01 -24.03 20.45
C ASN A 587 -16.55 -23.80 20.90
N MET A 588 -15.65 -24.77 20.67
CA MET A 588 -14.23 -24.69 21.03
C MET A 588 -13.33 -24.13 19.90
N MET A 589 -13.90 -23.84 18.74
CA MET A 589 -13.19 -23.30 17.59
C MET A 589 -13.19 -21.76 17.64
N PRO A 590 -12.02 -21.08 17.65
CA PRO A 590 -11.96 -19.62 17.62
C PRO A 590 -12.52 -19.07 16.30
N ASP A 591 -13.05 -17.84 16.31
CA ASP A 591 -13.60 -17.23 15.10
C ASP A 591 -12.50 -16.85 14.11
N ILE A 592 -12.24 -17.76 13.18
CA ILE A 592 -11.27 -17.62 12.09
C ILE A 592 -11.47 -16.29 11.33
N LYS A 593 -12.71 -15.80 11.19
CA LYS A 593 -13.00 -14.56 10.46
C LYS A 593 -12.58 -13.30 11.21
N ALA A 594 -12.54 -13.34 12.54
CA ALA A 594 -12.01 -12.23 13.34
C ALA A 594 -10.48 -12.16 13.21
N ILE A 595 -9.81 -13.31 13.22
CA ILE A 595 -8.36 -13.43 13.04
C ILE A 595 -7.95 -13.02 11.62
N ASP A 596 -8.67 -13.45 10.59
CA ASP A 596 -8.44 -13.03 9.20
C ASP A 596 -8.58 -11.49 9.05
N LEU A 597 -9.55 -10.87 9.74
CA LEU A 597 -9.70 -9.40 9.76
C LEU A 597 -8.55 -8.67 10.44
N GLU A 598 -8.05 -9.17 11.58
CA GLU A 598 -6.88 -8.59 12.25
C GLU A 598 -5.62 -8.72 11.38
N ILE A 599 -5.48 -9.81 10.63
CA ILE A 599 -4.37 -10.01 9.69
C ILE A 599 -4.48 -9.05 8.50
N GLU A 600 -5.67 -8.84 7.93
CA GLU A 600 -5.90 -7.88 6.85
C GLU A 600 -5.61 -6.44 7.31
N GLU A 601 -6.10 -6.04 8.48
CA GLU A 601 -5.84 -4.71 9.04
C GLU A 601 -4.35 -4.51 9.41
N ALA A 602 -3.66 -5.55 9.88
CA ALA A 602 -2.23 -5.51 10.17
C ALA A 602 -1.38 -5.40 8.89
N GLN A 603 -1.78 -6.06 7.80
CA GLN A 603 -1.13 -5.93 6.50
C GLN A 603 -1.30 -4.51 5.93
N ASP A 604 -2.50 -3.93 6.00
CA ASP A 604 -2.75 -2.58 5.49
C ASP A 604 -1.98 -1.50 6.29
N LYS A 605 -1.85 -1.69 7.61
CA LYS A 605 -0.99 -0.87 8.49
C LYS A 605 0.50 -0.98 8.10
N LEU A 606 1.00 -2.20 7.85
CA LEU A 606 2.39 -2.42 7.40
C LEU A 606 2.65 -1.74 6.05
N ASP A 607 1.73 -1.88 5.10
CA ASP A 607 1.87 -1.35 3.75
C ASP A 607 1.79 0.20 3.74
N ALA A 608 1.00 0.80 4.64
CA ALA A 608 1.01 2.23 4.91
C ALA A 608 2.35 2.74 5.48
N VAL A 609 2.99 1.98 6.38
CA VAL A 609 4.33 2.30 6.91
C VAL A 609 5.39 2.20 5.82
N ILE A 610 5.34 1.18 4.96
CA ILE A 610 6.24 1.02 3.80
C ILE A 610 6.11 2.22 2.85
N ARG A 611 4.88 2.60 2.45
CA ARG A 611 4.61 3.79 1.64
C ARG A 611 5.20 5.06 2.26
N ARG A 612 5.03 5.26 3.56
CA ARG A 612 5.57 6.43 4.29
C ARG A 612 7.11 6.42 4.34
N LYS A 613 7.74 5.26 4.53
CA LYS A 613 9.20 5.11 4.49
C LYS A 613 9.76 5.51 3.13
N THR A 614 9.24 4.95 2.03
CA THR A 614 9.72 5.25 0.67
C THR A 614 9.54 6.73 0.31
N TYR A 615 8.45 7.36 0.74
CA TYR A 615 8.25 8.82 0.57
C TYR A 615 9.32 9.64 1.32
N LEU A 616 9.64 9.27 2.57
CA LEU A 616 10.68 9.95 3.36
C LEU A 616 12.08 9.76 2.76
N GLU A 617 12.41 8.56 2.26
CA GLU A 617 13.69 8.28 1.59
C GLU A 617 13.86 9.11 0.30
N GLN A 618 12.81 9.23 -0.52
CA GLN A 618 12.82 10.08 -1.72
C GLN A 618 12.92 11.56 -1.37
N THR A 619 12.19 12.02 -0.35
CA THR A 619 12.21 13.41 0.13
C THR A 619 13.58 13.78 0.69
N ALA A 620 14.17 12.93 1.53
CA ALA A 620 15.51 13.12 2.09
C ALA A 620 16.58 13.15 1.00
N LYS A 621 16.53 12.24 0.02
CA LYS A 621 17.47 12.24 -1.11
C LYS A 621 17.42 13.56 -1.87
N ARG A 622 16.22 14.06 -2.19
CA ARG A 622 16.05 15.36 -2.86
C ARG A 622 16.59 16.52 -2.02
N PHE A 623 16.26 16.55 -0.73
CA PHE A 623 16.78 17.56 0.20
C PHE A 623 18.32 17.59 0.23
N PHE A 624 18.98 16.44 0.33
CA PHE A 624 20.44 16.37 0.33
C PHE A 624 21.04 16.76 -1.04
N GLU A 625 20.42 16.39 -2.17
CA GLU A 625 20.85 16.83 -3.50
C GLU A 625 20.74 18.35 -3.71
N GLU A 626 19.72 19.00 -3.13
CA GLU A 626 19.56 20.47 -3.15
C GLU A 626 20.53 21.15 -2.15
N PHE A 627 20.72 20.58 -0.96
CA PHE A 627 21.68 21.05 0.05
C PHE A 627 23.13 21.02 -0.45
N TYR A 628 23.60 19.90 -1.03
CA TYR A 628 24.97 19.81 -1.54
C TYR A 628 25.22 20.76 -2.73
N LYS A 629 24.20 21.08 -3.55
CA LYS A 629 24.31 22.11 -4.58
C LYS A 629 24.48 23.50 -3.97
N SER A 630 23.72 23.83 -2.92
CA SER A 630 23.84 25.11 -2.20
C SER A 630 25.22 25.27 -1.54
N VAL A 631 25.69 24.24 -0.82
CA VAL A 631 27.04 24.23 -0.22
C VAL A 631 28.14 24.32 -1.29
N GLY A 632 27.96 23.65 -2.44
CA GLY A 632 28.87 23.76 -3.59
C GLY A 632 28.93 25.18 -4.17
N TYR A 633 27.77 25.81 -4.36
CA TYR A 633 27.66 27.19 -4.86
C TYR A 633 28.37 28.17 -3.91
N HIS A 634 28.05 28.15 -2.61
CA HIS A 634 28.68 29.05 -1.65
C HIS A 634 30.18 28.77 -1.45
N ARG A 635 30.65 27.53 -1.64
CA ARG A 635 32.08 27.20 -1.67
C ARG A 635 32.79 27.81 -2.88
N GLU A 636 32.18 27.78 -4.05
CA GLU A 636 32.69 28.51 -5.23
C GLU A 636 32.66 30.03 -5.02
N GLU A 637 31.61 30.56 -4.38
CA GLU A 637 31.45 31.98 -4.08
C GLU A 637 32.53 32.49 -3.11
N LEU A 638 32.77 31.76 -2.01
CA LEU A 638 33.90 31.99 -1.10
C LEU A 638 35.25 31.89 -1.81
N TYR A 639 35.45 30.90 -2.68
CA TYR A 639 36.68 30.78 -3.47
C TYR A 639 36.90 31.97 -4.41
N LYS A 640 35.82 32.46 -5.06
CA LYS A 640 35.85 33.65 -5.93
C LYS A 640 36.09 34.94 -5.15
N ILE A 641 35.67 35.04 -3.88
CA ILE A 641 36.01 36.17 -2.99
C ILE A 641 37.48 36.09 -2.59
N LEU A 642 37.92 34.97 -2.00
CA LEU A 642 39.29 34.75 -1.50
C LEU A 642 40.37 34.83 -2.58
N THR A 643 40.04 34.56 -3.84
CA THR A 643 40.98 34.74 -4.98
C THR A 643 41.00 36.16 -5.53
N ARG A 644 39.98 36.98 -5.29
CA ARG A 644 39.89 38.36 -5.78
C ARG A 644 40.77 39.31 -4.98
N ASP A 645 40.82 39.14 -3.66
CA ASP A 645 41.67 39.94 -2.77
C ASP A 645 43.17 39.57 -2.85
N ARG A 646 43.54 38.52 -3.61
CA ARG A 646 44.92 38.24 -4.02
C ARG A 646 45.33 38.91 -5.35
N THR A 647 44.53 39.87 -5.84
CA THR A 647 44.79 40.61 -7.09
C THR A 647 44.72 42.13 -6.92
N LYS A 648 44.98 42.61 -5.69
CA LYS A 648 45.38 43.97 -5.35
C LYS A 648 46.75 43.92 -4.66
#